data_AF-A0A7S3TH40-F1
#
_entry.id   AF-A0A7S3TH40-F1
#
_cell.length_a   1.000
_cell.length_b   1.000
_cell.length_c   1.000
_cell.angle_alpha   90.00
_cell.angle_beta   90.00
_cell.angle_gamma   90.00
#
_symmetry.space_group_name_H-M   'P 1'
#
loop_
_entity.id
_entity.type
_entity.pdbx_description
1 polymer ?
#
loop_
_entity_poly.entity_id
_entity_poly.type
_entity_poly.pdbx_seq_one_letter_code
_entity_poly.pdbx_strand_id
1 'polypeptide(L)'
;MARQRAGSCPSPRAGASYGSDTEPDLASVGASSVGSSVRAASPRAFLSRTLGAPVRGLQSVRARAVTKFDQTHDEILDGQVSRIIATAGGVAKESAKAAYMPPRVAGFVDGVMTRMWEEVGEELKSGIMASYGRTDKKHRELRLSQWAKAPPLQLDNIPAWVRAKVLYATQPADATIWKVTQDPVNASILAIKLLPIFGVNVLIFAYLFANIDRKDEYQLVQFILSFKGFQFITALSLAVKGALKFYYCLNQGAIDPTGGDQFDIARCSLVTPGGYSAYIYSLELLRCALLFTAAHLLASGKAYGGLGEIRALEQVRLDMADGSLDGDVDRKKMLEEKKKRAAGYLPKARSRLINWNQSKGSAAAPASALLLPLSPLLSPRRDHSPSLGSAQDVVGCVSRQVSIGSTAVANSVSGGLDSLRGLDSLWKEGLESPRTLSKEVQRVSGQALEFADRLFDDDEILAATEAARKTQEAEVRTGGYLPAFMRYDAYCVVVILALGFGRLLFTGQLSPSHWMFWTTLYYMKMAYGLLSFPFLIFRLPLLGRGLVRALPTAYDQSGALVQKLTSALMKRKKKLDDRARAKAQERHIRKLQAARKRERKVAASREAGAARRAALDSLAAAKRRAVPAGSTAGGAVRKRRGG
;
A
#
# COMPACT_ATOMS: atom_id res chain seq x y z
N MET A 1 -23.16 7.02 -77.38
CA MET A 1 -24.31 6.22 -76.92
C MET A 1 -24.84 6.81 -75.62
N ALA A 2 -26.17 6.87 -75.50
CA ALA A 2 -26.93 7.84 -74.72
C ALA A 2 -27.41 7.35 -73.34
N ARG A 3 -28.04 8.30 -72.62
CA ARG A 3 -28.87 8.27 -71.39
C ARG A 3 -28.11 8.34 -70.05
N GLN A 4 -28.05 9.48 -69.36
CA GLN A 4 -29.09 10.26 -68.64
C GLN A 4 -29.93 9.47 -67.64
N ARG A 5 -29.77 9.80 -66.35
CA ARG A 5 -30.87 10.13 -65.43
C ARG A 5 -30.38 11.08 -64.34
N ALA A 6 -31.07 12.21 -64.26
CA ALA A 6 -30.93 13.26 -63.26
C ALA A 6 -31.67 12.90 -61.97
N GLY A 7 -31.23 13.48 -60.85
CA GLY A 7 -31.88 13.41 -59.55
C GLY A 7 -31.37 14.55 -58.66
N SER A 8 -31.99 15.70 -58.81
CA SER A 8 -31.83 16.94 -58.06
C SER A 8 -32.26 16.84 -56.59
N CYS A 9 -31.59 17.56 -55.68
CA CYS A 9 -32.23 18.23 -54.55
C CYS A 9 -31.34 19.35 -53.96
N PRO A 10 -31.93 20.37 -53.31
CA PRO A 10 -31.43 21.75 -53.34
C PRO A 10 -30.72 22.18 -52.06
N SER A 11 -29.90 23.22 -52.21
CA SER A 11 -29.48 24.11 -51.12
C SER A 11 -30.48 25.27 -50.99
N PRO A 12 -30.66 25.81 -49.78
CA PRO A 12 -30.61 27.26 -49.69
C PRO A 12 -29.76 27.83 -48.55
N ARG A 13 -29.17 28.96 -48.93
CA ARG A 13 -28.53 30.07 -48.22
C ARG A 13 -29.12 30.49 -46.86
N ALA A 14 -28.17 30.75 -45.95
CA ALA A 14 -27.87 32.04 -45.29
C ALA A 14 -29.00 32.94 -44.76
N GLY A 15 -28.85 33.34 -43.48
CA GLY A 15 -29.20 34.68 -43.01
C GLY A 15 -29.75 34.76 -41.58
N ALA A 16 -29.29 35.78 -40.85
CA ALA A 16 -29.83 36.34 -39.59
C ALA A 16 -29.56 35.52 -38.32
N SER A 17 -29.36 36.09 -37.14
CA SER A 17 -29.08 37.44 -36.65
C SER A 17 -28.76 37.23 -35.16
N TYR A 18 -27.85 38.03 -34.61
CA TYR A 18 -27.61 38.10 -33.18
C TYR A 18 -28.91 38.53 -32.45
N GLY A 19 -29.31 37.77 -31.43
CA GLY A 19 -30.40 38.09 -30.52
C GLY A 19 -29.94 37.81 -29.08
N SER A 20 -29.85 38.88 -28.30
CA SER A 20 -29.56 38.90 -26.88
C SER A 20 -30.77 38.44 -26.06
N ASP A 21 -30.49 38.16 -24.78
CA ASP A 21 -31.41 38.16 -23.64
C ASP A 21 -32.36 36.95 -23.50
N THR A 22 -32.14 36.14 -22.47
CA THR A 22 -32.97 36.17 -21.22
C THR A 22 -32.59 35.04 -20.27
N GLU A 23 -32.32 35.41 -19.02
CA GLU A 23 -32.24 34.55 -17.85
C GLU A 23 -33.55 33.78 -17.62
N PRO A 24 -33.51 32.53 -17.14
CA PRO A 24 -34.65 31.95 -16.46
C PRO A 24 -34.60 32.27 -14.96
N ASP A 25 -35.47 33.19 -14.55
CA ASP A 25 -35.96 33.38 -13.19
C ASP A 25 -36.42 32.05 -12.59
N LEU A 26 -35.73 31.59 -11.55
CA LEU A 26 -36.20 30.51 -10.69
C LEU A 26 -36.95 31.11 -9.51
N ALA A 27 -38.27 30.96 -9.61
CA ALA A 27 -39.29 31.39 -8.69
C ALA A 27 -39.00 31.05 -7.22
N SER A 28 -39.26 32.07 -6.41
CA SER A 28 -39.41 32.06 -4.96
C SER A 28 -40.58 31.14 -4.55
N VAL A 29 -40.27 30.10 -3.76
CA VAL A 29 -41.30 29.36 -3.04
C VAL A 29 -41.65 30.14 -1.77
N GLY A 30 -42.89 30.61 -1.74
CA GLY A 30 -43.46 31.46 -0.70
C GLY A 30 -43.47 30.83 0.69
N ALA A 31 -43.08 31.65 1.66
CA ALA A 31 -43.35 31.45 3.06
C ALA A 31 -44.84 31.69 3.33
N SER A 32 -45.54 30.69 3.87
CA SER A 32 -46.85 30.87 4.48
C SER A 32 -46.69 31.12 5.97
N SER A 33 -47.17 32.29 6.38
CA SER A 33 -47.28 32.77 7.74
C SER A 33 -48.47 32.10 8.45
N VAL A 34 -48.22 31.52 9.61
CA VAL A 34 -49.25 31.31 10.64
C VAL A 34 -48.77 32.03 11.88
N GLY A 35 -49.40 33.18 12.13
CA GLY A 35 -49.27 33.91 13.37
C GLY A 35 -50.10 33.24 14.47
N SER A 36 -49.51 33.09 15.65
CA SER A 36 -50.24 32.99 16.90
C SER A 36 -49.44 33.62 18.02
N SER A 37 -50.01 34.71 18.51
CA SER A 37 -49.66 35.49 19.68
C SER A 37 -49.57 34.62 20.94
N VAL A 38 -48.43 34.62 21.64
CA VAL A 38 -48.38 34.38 23.08
C VAL A 38 -47.34 35.31 23.71
N ARG A 39 -47.80 36.00 24.75
CA ARG A 39 -47.13 37.06 25.52
C ARG A 39 -45.80 36.63 26.12
N ALA A 40 -44.91 37.60 26.20
CA ALA A 40 -43.69 37.58 26.99
C ALA A 40 -43.99 37.35 28.49
N ALA A 41 -43.38 36.32 29.06
CA ALA A 41 -43.07 36.25 30.48
C ALA A 41 -41.68 35.65 30.64
N SER A 42 -40.77 36.44 31.21
CA SER A 42 -39.41 36.07 31.55
C SER A 42 -39.39 35.11 32.74
N PRO A 43 -38.70 33.95 32.68
CA PRO A 43 -38.37 33.19 33.87
C PRO A 43 -36.85 33.08 33.98
N ARG A 44 -36.20 34.17 34.41
CA ARG A 44 -34.77 34.17 34.72
C ARG A 44 -34.51 34.37 36.22
N ALA A 45 -35.25 33.66 37.08
CA ALA A 45 -34.96 33.58 38.51
C ALA A 45 -35.81 32.53 39.25
N PHE A 46 -35.79 31.23 38.90
CA PHE A 46 -36.40 30.21 39.78
C PHE A 46 -35.90 28.77 39.62
N LEU A 47 -34.64 28.54 39.26
CA LEU A 47 -34.08 27.18 39.14
C LEU A 47 -32.67 27.07 39.73
N SER A 48 -32.50 27.48 41.00
CA SER A 48 -31.25 27.24 41.75
C SER A 48 -31.45 26.52 43.09
N ARG A 49 -32.68 26.12 43.44
CA ARG A 49 -32.96 25.41 44.70
C ARG A 49 -34.02 24.34 44.49
N THR A 50 -33.58 23.19 44.02
CA THR A 50 -34.09 21.83 44.29
C THR A 50 -33.69 20.98 43.10
N LEU A 51 -32.67 20.14 43.25
CA LEU A 51 -32.46 18.83 42.61
C LEU A 51 -30.97 18.49 42.69
N GLY A 52 -30.55 18.06 43.88
CA GLY A 52 -29.34 17.26 44.07
C GLY A 52 -29.57 15.80 43.65
N ALA A 53 -30.21 15.57 42.50
CA ALA A 53 -30.38 14.24 41.93
C ALA A 53 -29.30 14.02 40.85
N PRO A 54 -28.66 12.84 40.80
CA PRO A 54 -27.48 12.62 39.98
C PRO A 54 -27.80 12.76 38.48
N VAL A 55 -27.22 13.79 37.85
CA VAL A 55 -27.32 14.17 36.42
C VAL A 55 -26.85 13.06 35.44
N ARG A 56 -26.43 11.89 35.93
CA ARG A 56 -26.03 10.74 35.09
C ARG A 56 -27.19 10.17 34.26
N GLY A 57 -28.44 10.26 34.73
CA GLY A 57 -29.61 9.75 34.01
C GLY A 57 -29.88 10.45 32.68
N LEU A 58 -29.86 11.78 32.65
CA LEU A 58 -30.18 12.60 31.46
C LEU A 58 -29.18 12.43 30.30
N GLN A 59 -27.90 12.16 30.60
CA GLN A 59 -26.91 11.92 29.55
C GLN A 59 -27.15 10.60 28.81
N SER A 60 -27.59 9.57 29.53
CA SER A 60 -27.89 8.27 28.93
C SER A 60 -29.12 8.33 28.00
N VAL A 61 -30.14 9.10 28.37
CA VAL A 61 -31.36 9.26 27.56
C VAL A 61 -31.05 10.05 26.28
N ARG A 62 -30.24 11.12 26.39
CA ARG A 62 -29.83 11.91 25.22
C ARG A 62 -28.96 11.09 24.25
N ALA A 63 -28.07 10.24 24.76
CA ALA A 63 -27.25 9.38 23.91
C ALA A 63 -28.10 8.38 23.11
N ARG A 64 -29.08 7.74 23.76
CA ARG A 64 -30.02 6.81 23.09
C ARG A 64 -30.91 7.52 22.05
N ALA A 65 -31.37 8.74 22.33
CA ALA A 65 -32.18 9.50 21.38
C ALA A 65 -31.40 9.88 20.11
N VAL A 66 -30.12 10.26 20.25
CA VAL A 66 -29.27 10.62 19.11
C VAL A 66 -28.97 9.41 18.22
N THR A 67 -28.68 8.24 18.80
CA THR A 67 -28.44 7.02 18.01
C THR A 67 -29.67 6.57 17.24
N LYS A 68 -30.87 6.71 17.83
CA LYS A 68 -32.12 6.37 17.15
C LYS A 68 -32.39 7.30 15.97
N PHE A 69 -32.14 8.59 16.12
CA PHE A 69 -32.29 9.55 15.02
C PHE A 69 -31.33 9.24 13.85
N ASP A 70 -30.05 8.97 14.16
CA ASP A 70 -29.06 8.64 13.13
C ASP A 70 -29.41 7.34 12.38
N GLN A 71 -29.92 6.32 13.09
CA GLN A 71 -30.42 5.08 12.48
C GLN A 71 -31.61 5.34 11.54
N THR A 72 -32.63 6.09 11.98
CA THR A 72 -33.79 6.40 11.13
C THR A 72 -33.42 7.20 9.89
N HIS A 73 -32.43 8.09 10.00
CA HIS A 73 -31.93 8.83 8.83
C HIS A 73 -31.26 7.90 7.83
N ASP A 74 -30.47 6.93 8.32
CA ASP A 74 -29.80 5.96 7.47
C ASP A 74 -30.81 5.02 6.79
N GLU A 75 -31.88 4.60 7.47
CA GLU A 75 -32.99 3.83 6.87
C GLU A 75 -33.70 4.60 5.74
N ILE A 76 -34.01 5.89 5.96
CA ILE A 76 -34.65 6.74 4.94
C ILE A 76 -33.73 6.90 3.72
N LEU A 77 -32.44 7.14 3.98
CA LEU A 77 -31.44 7.28 2.93
C LEU A 77 -31.31 5.98 2.14
N ASP A 78 -31.29 4.82 2.81
CA ASP A 78 -31.23 3.50 2.20
C ASP A 78 -32.38 3.27 1.21
N GLY A 79 -33.60 3.61 1.63
CA GLY A 79 -34.80 3.50 0.80
C GLY A 79 -34.83 4.46 -0.39
N GLN A 80 -34.24 5.65 -0.26
CA GLN A 80 -34.10 6.58 -1.39
C GLN A 80 -33.03 6.11 -2.39
N VAL A 81 -31.87 5.71 -1.89
CA VAL A 81 -30.74 5.24 -2.70
C VAL A 81 -31.11 3.98 -3.46
N SER A 82 -31.77 3.01 -2.81
CA SER A 82 -32.23 1.78 -3.45
C SER A 82 -33.18 2.05 -4.63
N ARG A 83 -34.09 3.02 -4.50
CA ARG A 83 -35.00 3.42 -5.59
C ARG A 83 -34.25 4.04 -6.77
N ILE A 84 -33.32 4.96 -6.49
CA ILE A 84 -32.51 5.61 -7.53
C ILE A 84 -31.67 4.57 -8.30
N ILE A 85 -31.07 3.63 -7.58
CA ILE A 85 -30.25 2.56 -8.16
C ILE A 85 -31.10 1.60 -8.98
N ALA A 86 -32.30 1.24 -8.53
CA ALA A 86 -33.21 0.41 -9.32
C ALA A 86 -33.59 1.09 -10.65
N THR A 87 -33.94 2.38 -10.61
CA THR A 87 -34.28 3.15 -11.82
C THR A 87 -33.08 3.29 -12.77
N ALA A 88 -31.90 3.60 -12.24
CA ALA A 88 -30.68 3.71 -13.03
C ALA A 88 -30.32 2.36 -13.70
N GLY A 89 -30.61 1.24 -13.04
CA GLY A 89 -30.39 -0.10 -13.59
C GLY A 89 -31.29 -0.44 -14.75
N GLY A 90 -32.57 -0.06 -14.67
CA GLY A 90 -33.51 -0.18 -15.78
C GLY A 90 -33.01 0.56 -17.02
N VAL A 91 -32.64 1.84 -16.84
CA VAL A 91 -32.12 2.69 -17.93
C VAL A 91 -30.81 2.13 -18.50
N ALA A 92 -29.88 1.69 -17.65
CA ALA A 92 -28.61 1.13 -18.11
C ALA A 92 -28.80 -0.18 -18.88
N LYS A 93 -29.72 -1.04 -18.44
CA LYS A 93 -30.06 -2.31 -19.11
C LYS A 93 -30.70 -2.07 -20.48
N GLU A 94 -31.61 -1.11 -20.57
CA GLU A 94 -32.21 -0.72 -21.86
C GLU A 94 -31.18 -0.07 -22.79
N SER A 95 -30.30 0.78 -22.27
CA SER A 95 -29.25 1.45 -23.04
C SER A 95 -28.16 0.50 -23.56
N ALA A 96 -27.92 -0.62 -22.87
CA ALA A 96 -26.95 -1.62 -23.29
C ALA A 96 -27.40 -2.41 -24.54
N LYS A 97 -28.70 -2.37 -24.86
CA LYS A 97 -29.25 -3.01 -26.07
C LYS A 97 -29.14 -2.05 -27.24
N ALA A 98 -28.26 -2.38 -28.18
CA ALA A 98 -28.23 -1.67 -29.45
C ALA A 98 -29.54 -1.92 -30.22
N ALA A 99 -30.03 -0.89 -30.93
CA ALA A 99 -31.10 -1.08 -31.91
C ALA A 99 -30.67 -2.19 -32.90
N TYR A 100 -31.55 -3.17 -33.13
CA TYR A 100 -31.32 -4.33 -34.00
C TYR A 100 -30.35 -5.41 -33.47
N MET A 101 -30.05 -5.46 -32.17
CA MET A 101 -29.25 -6.55 -31.58
C MET A 101 -29.96 -7.91 -31.73
N PRO A 102 -29.31 -8.98 -32.24
CA PRO A 102 -29.91 -10.30 -32.37
C PRO A 102 -30.44 -10.83 -31.02
N PRO A 103 -31.59 -11.54 -30.98
CA PRO A 103 -32.24 -11.94 -29.72
C PRO A 103 -31.34 -12.73 -28.77
N ARG A 104 -30.47 -13.61 -29.30
CA ARG A 104 -29.51 -14.38 -28.49
C ARG A 104 -28.46 -13.49 -27.83
N VAL A 105 -27.96 -12.49 -28.55
CA VAL A 105 -26.98 -11.54 -28.02
C VAL A 105 -27.66 -10.61 -27.02
N ALA A 106 -28.87 -10.14 -27.30
CA ALA A 106 -29.66 -9.32 -26.37
C ALA A 106 -29.95 -10.07 -25.05
N GLY A 107 -30.31 -11.35 -25.11
CA GLY A 107 -30.50 -12.18 -23.92
C GLY A 107 -29.21 -12.41 -23.13
N PHE A 108 -28.07 -12.57 -23.82
CA PHE A 108 -26.77 -12.64 -23.16
C PHE A 108 -26.39 -11.32 -22.49
N VAL A 109 -26.51 -10.20 -23.18
CA VAL A 109 -26.25 -8.86 -22.64
C VAL A 109 -27.17 -8.58 -21.45
N ASP A 110 -28.45 -8.96 -21.53
CA ASP A 110 -29.39 -8.84 -20.41
C ASP A 110 -28.94 -9.66 -19.20
N GLY A 111 -28.50 -10.90 -19.41
CA GLY A 111 -28.01 -11.77 -18.35
C GLY A 111 -26.76 -11.20 -17.69
N VAL A 112 -25.80 -10.69 -18.49
CA VAL A 112 -24.59 -10.04 -18.00
C VAL A 112 -24.92 -8.75 -17.25
N MET A 113 -25.74 -7.87 -17.84
CA MET A 113 -26.11 -6.60 -17.24
C MET A 113 -26.92 -6.77 -15.97
N THR A 114 -27.84 -7.74 -15.89
CA THR A 114 -28.64 -7.98 -14.68
C THR A 114 -27.74 -8.43 -13.53
N ARG A 115 -26.86 -9.42 -13.76
CA ARG A 115 -25.91 -9.89 -12.74
C ARG A 115 -24.92 -8.80 -12.33
N MET A 116 -24.39 -8.06 -13.30
CA MET A 116 -23.48 -6.95 -13.05
C MET A 116 -24.18 -5.82 -12.28
N TRP A 117 -25.45 -5.53 -12.59
CA TRP A 117 -26.18 -4.44 -11.95
C TRP A 117 -26.57 -4.75 -10.50
N GLU A 118 -26.94 -5.99 -10.18
CA GLU A 118 -27.17 -6.38 -8.78
C GLU A 118 -25.95 -6.09 -7.91
N GLU A 119 -24.75 -6.42 -8.42
CA GLU A 119 -23.50 -6.20 -7.70
C GLU A 119 -23.10 -4.71 -7.66
N VAL A 120 -23.14 -4.03 -8.82
CA VAL A 120 -22.83 -2.60 -8.91
C VAL A 120 -23.82 -1.78 -8.08
N GLY A 121 -25.08 -2.19 -8.03
CA GLY A 121 -26.13 -1.57 -7.25
C GLY A 121 -25.86 -1.67 -5.75
N GLU A 122 -25.56 -2.87 -5.24
CA GLU A 122 -25.20 -3.06 -3.83
C GLU A 122 -23.88 -2.35 -3.46
N GLU A 123 -22.87 -2.35 -4.34
CA GLU A 123 -21.64 -1.58 -4.11
C GLU A 123 -21.88 -0.06 -4.12
N LEU A 124 -22.70 0.43 -5.04
CA LEU A 124 -23.03 1.86 -5.12
C LEU A 124 -23.86 2.27 -3.91
N LYS A 125 -24.83 1.44 -3.52
CA LYS A 125 -25.66 1.61 -2.32
C LYS A 125 -24.79 1.65 -1.08
N SER A 126 -24.00 0.62 -0.82
CA SER A 126 -23.07 0.56 0.32
C SER A 126 -22.05 1.70 0.28
N GLY A 127 -21.57 2.11 -0.90
CA GLY A 127 -20.67 3.25 -1.08
C GLY A 127 -21.32 4.59 -0.75
N ILE A 128 -22.59 4.79 -1.10
CA ILE A 128 -23.39 5.97 -0.76
C ILE A 128 -23.73 5.96 0.73
N MET A 129 -24.18 4.83 1.26
CA MET A 129 -24.50 4.64 2.68
C MET A 129 -23.27 4.87 3.55
N ALA A 130 -22.12 4.32 3.18
CA ALA A 130 -20.87 4.67 3.83
C ALA A 130 -20.62 6.18 3.73
N SER A 131 -20.86 6.78 2.55
CA SER A 131 -20.55 8.19 2.27
C SER A 131 -21.36 9.23 3.04
N TYR A 132 -22.65 8.95 3.21
CA TYR A 132 -23.66 9.88 3.73
C TYR A 132 -24.31 9.41 5.03
N GLY A 133 -24.13 8.15 5.42
CA GLY A 133 -24.64 7.59 6.67
C GLY A 133 -24.14 8.36 7.88
N ARG A 134 -25.05 8.71 8.77
CA ARG A 134 -24.73 9.49 9.98
C ARG A 134 -24.14 8.62 11.08
N THR A 135 -24.61 7.38 11.20
CA THR A 135 -24.17 6.45 12.25
C THR A 135 -22.65 6.21 12.17
N ASP A 136 -22.13 6.14 10.95
CA ASP A 136 -20.70 5.89 10.67
C ASP A 136 -19.82 7.14 10.58
N LYS A 137 -20.41 8.34 10.63
CA LYS A 137 -19.65 9.59 10.47
C LYS A 137 -18.50 9.68 11.48
N LYS A 138 -18.73 9.30 12.74
CA LYS A 138 -17.70 9.33 13.79
C LYS A 138 -16.62 8.27 13.58
N HIS A 139 -16.99 7.04 13.22
CA HIS A 139 -16.02 5.97 12.91
C HIS A 139 -15.14 6.36 11.73
N ARG A 140 -15.75 6.91 10.69
CA ARG A 140 -15.05 7.45 9.53
C ARG A 140 -14.09 8.59 9.88
N GLU A 141 -14.51 9.55 10.70
CA GLU A 141 -13.63 10.63 11.14
C GLU A 141 -12.46 10.10 11.98
N LEU A 142 -12.71 9.11 12.85
CA LEU A 142 -11.65 8.42 13.61
C LEU A 142 -10.68 7.71 12.67
N ARG A 143 -11.19 6.89 11.73
CA ARG A 143 -10.44 6.19 10.69
C ARG A 143 -9.54 7.13 9.89
N LEU A 144 -10.06 8.28 9.47
CA LEU A 144 -9.29 9.28 8.74
C LEU A 144 -8.23 9.96 9.63
N SER A 145 -8.55 10.22 10.90
CA SER A 145 -7.64 10.88 11.83
C SER A 145 -6.50 9.99 12.32
N GLN A 146 -6.70 8.68 12.33
CA GLN A 146 -5.75 7.65 12.75
C GLN A 146 -5.09 6.96 11.56
N TRP A 147 -4.98 7.66 10.43
CA TRP A 147 -4.26 7.10 9.30
C TRP A 147 -2.78 6.90 9.67
N ALA A 148 -2.31 5.67 9.57
CA ALA A 148 -0.95 5.34 9.92
C ALA A 148 0.06 6.10 9.05
N LYS A 149 1.16 6.50 9.67
CA LYS A 149 2.27 7.19 9.01
C LYS A 149 3.31 6.17 8.58
N ALA A 150 4.12 6.55 7.61
CA ALA A 150 5.27 5.73 7.21
C ALA A 150 6.15 5.40 8.42
N PRO A 151 6.65 4.15 8.52
CA PRO A 151 7.56 3.79 9.59
C PRO A 151 8.83 4.64 9.46
N PRO A 152 9.42 5.09 10.57
CA PRO A 152 10.68 5.82 10.52
C PRO A 152 11.75 4.92 9.90
N LEU A 153 12.63 5.50 9.07
CA LEU A 153 13.79 4.79 8.55
C LEU A 153 14.73 4.50 9.73
N GLN A 154 14.76 3.24 10.17
CA GLN A 154 15.66 2.73 11.20
C GLN A 154 16.47 1.60 10.55
N LEU A 155 17.78 1.55 10.79
CA LEU A 155 18.68 0.55 10.21
C LEU A 155 18.22 -0.89 10.53
N ASP A 156 17.69 -1.09 11.73
CA ASP A 156 17.24 -2.40 12.20
C ASP A 156 15.93 -2.87 11.52
N ASN A 157 15.21 -1.97 10.85
CA ASN A 157 13.90 -2.24 10.21
C ASN A 157 13.90 -1.96 8.70
N ILE A 158 15.06 -2.01 8.03
CA ILE A 158 15.15 -1.77 6.58
C ILE A 158 14.19 -2.67 5.78
N PRO A 159 14.10 -4.00 6.01
CA PRO A 159 13.22 -4.86 5.22
C PRO A 159 11.74 -4.49 5.36
N ALA A 160 11.27 -4.23 6.58
CA ALA A 160 9.89 -3.80 6.83
C ALA A 160 9.59 -2.44 6.21
N TRP A 161 10.52 -1.49 6.33
CA TRP A 161 10.41 -0.18 5.69
C TRP A 161 10.37 -0.29 4.16
N VAL A 162 11.24 -1.10 3.55
CA VAL A 162 11.26 -1.33 2.10
C VAL A 162 9.97 -2.00 1.64
N ARG A 163 9.50 -3.02 2.36
CA ARG A 163 8.21 -3.68 2.10
C ARG A 163 7.07 -2.68 2.12
N ALA A 164 6.92 -1.93 3.21
CA ALA A 164 5.90 -0.90 3.36
C ALA A 164 5.97 0.14 2.23
N LYS A 165 7.18 0.59 1.89
CA LYS A 165 7.41 1.59 0.84
C LYS A 165 7.04 1.07 -0.55
N VAL A 166 7.42 -0.16 -0.90
CA VAL A 166 7.10 -0.78 -2.19
C VAL A 166 5.60 -1.06 -2.31
N LEU A 167 4.99 -1.66 -1.28
CA LEU A 167 3.57 -1.98 -1.28
C LEU A 167 2.71 -0.71 -1.37
N TYR A 168 3.05 0.32 -0.59
CA TYR A 168 2.36 1.60 -0.66
C TYR A 168 2.58 2.32 -1.99
N ALA A 169 3.79 2.27 -2.56
CA ALA A 169 4.04 2.87 -3.87
C ALA A 169 3.21 2.21 -4.97
N THR A 170 3.10 0.88 -4.96
CA THR A 170 2.40 0.12 -6.00
C THR A 170 0.89 0.10 -5.83
N GLN A 171 0.38 0.04 -4.60
CA GLN A 171 -1.04 -0.03 -4.29
C GLN A 171 -1.41 0.81 -3.05
N PRO A 172 -1.36 2.15 -3.15
CA PRO A 172 -1.69 3.02 -2.04
C PRO A 172 -3.20 3.06 -1.78
N ALA A 173 -3.57 2.97 -0.50
CA ALA A 173 -4.96 3.04 -0.05
C ALA A 173 -5.56 4.45 -0.10
N ASP A 174 -4.74 5.50 -0.02
CA ASP A 174 -5.17 6.90 0.11
C ASP A 174 -4.76 7.80 -1.07
N ALA A 175 -4.38 7.20 -2.20
CA ALA A 175 -3.97 7.94 -3.39
C ALA A 175 -4.83 7.58 -4.62
N THR A 176 -5.06 8.58 -5.45
CA THR A 176 -5.67 8.41 -6.78
C THR A 176 -4.63 7.88 -7.75
N ILE A 177 -5.08 7.26 -8.85
CA ILE A 177 -4.21 6.74 -9.92
C ILE A 177 -3.19 7.80 -10.37
N TRP A 178 -3.63 9.05 -10.51
CA TRP A 178 -2.76 10.18 -10.90
C TRP A 178 -1.64 10.47 -9.90
N LYS A 179 -1.93 10.38 -8.60
CA LYS A 179 -0.91 10.54 -7.56
C LYS A 179 0.05 9.35 -7.56
N VAL A 180 -0.45 8.14 -7.83
CA VAL A 180 0.38 6.93 -7.97
C VAL A 180 1.34 7.04 -9.16
N THR A 181 0.89 7.56 -10.29
CA THR A 181 1.74 7.76 -11.48
C THR A 181 2.79 8.85 -11.28
N GLN A 182 2.55 9.81 -10.38
CA GLN A 182 3.51 10.88 -10.06
C GLN A 182 4.55 10.47 -9.00
N ASP A 183 4.35 9.35 -8.29
CA ASP A 183 5.32 8.87 -7.30
C ASP A 183 6.55 8.29 -8.03
N PRO A 184 7.76 8.84 -7.83
CA PRO A 184 8.97 8.35 -8.49
C PRO A 184 9.29 6.90 -8.17
N VAL A 185 8.92 6.40 -6.97
CA VAL A 185 9.14 5.00 -6.59
C VAL A 185 8.21 4.07 -7.37
N ASN A 186 6.96 4.46 -7.57
CA ASN A 186 6.06 3.68 -8.40
C ASN A 186 6.46 3.75 -9.87
N ALA A 187 6.89 4.92 -10.36
CA ALA A 187 7.37 5.09 -11.72
C ALA A 187 8.60 4.20 -12.01
N SER A 188 9.54 4.08 -11.07
CA SER A 188 10.69 3.19 -11.21
C SER A 188 10.29 1.71 -11.21
N ILE A 189 9.40 1.29 -10.30
CA ILE A 189 8.86 -0.07 -10.28
C ILE A 189 8.11 -0.38 -11.58
N LEU A 190 7.31 0.57 -12.09
CA LEU A 190 6.59 0.44 -13.35
C LEU A 190 7.57 0.31 -14.53
N ALA A 191 8.63 1.11 -14.57
CA ALA A 191 9.68 0.99 -15.57
C ALA A 191 10.34 -0.39 -15.52
N ILE A 192 10.70 -0.88 -14.34
CA ILE A 192 11.27 -2.23 -14.15
C ILE A 192 10.32 -3.32 -14.64
N LYS A 193 9.00 -3.20 -14.40
CA LYS A 193 7.98 -4.13 -14.92
C LYS A 193 7.85 -4.09 -16.44
N LEU A 194 8.03 -2.92 -17.05
CA LEU A 194 7.91 -2.75 -18.51
C LEU A 194 9.16 -3.16 -19.27
N LEU A 195 10.33 -3.20 -18.63
CA LEU A 195 11.59 -3.62 -19.25
C LEU A 195 11.60 -5.15 -19.45
N PRO A 196 11.51 -5.67 -20.69
CA PRO A 196 11.57 -7.12 -20.94
C PRO A 196 13.03 -7.64 -20.91
N ILE A 197 13.95 -6.90 -20.30
CA ILE A 197 15.39 -7.19 -20.32
C ILE A 197 15.72 -8.20 -19.21
N PHE A 198 16.46 -9.25 -19.55
CA PHE A 198 16.94 -10.29 -18.63
C PHE A 198 15.86 -11.00 -17.77
N GLY A 199 14.57 -10.84 -18.10
CA GLY A 199 13.48 -11.39 -17.29
C GLY A 199 13.30 -10.72 -15.91
N VAL A 200 13.88 -9.52 -15.70
CA VAL A 200 13.75 -8.75 -14.44
C VAL A 200 12.29 -8.52 -14.07
N ASN A 201 11.41 -8.37 -15.08
CA ASN A 201 9.97 -8.30 -14.87
C ASN A 201 9.41 -9.47 -14.03
N VAL A 202 9.85 -10.71 -14.27
CA VAL A 202 9.40 -11.86 -13.47
C VAL A 202 9.88 -11.76 -12.03
N LEU A 203 11.13 -11.32 -11.83
CA LEU A 203 11.73 -11.18 -10.50
C LEU A 203 11.01 -10.10 -9.67
N ILE A 204 10.64 -8.96 -10.27
CA ILE A 204 9.87 -7.93 -9.55
C ILE A 204 8.46 -8.44 -9.20
N PHE A 205 7.81 -9.24 -10.07
CA PHE A 205 6.54 -9.87 -9.72
C PHE A 205 6.69 -10.94 -8.65
N ALA A 206 7.76 -11.73 -8.66
CA ALA A 206 8.07 -12.69 -7.60
C ALA A 206 8.26 -11.99 -6.25
N TYR A 207 9.00 -10.88 -6.26
CA TYR A 207 9.20 -10.03 -5.08
C TYR A 207 7.88 -9.46 -4.58
N LEU A 208 7.02 -8.93 -5.47
CA LEU A 208 5.70 -8.45 -5.08
C LEU A 208 4.83 -9.57 -4.52
N PHE A 209 4.80 -10.74 -5.15
CA PHE A 209 4.05 -11.90 -4.68
C PHE A 209 4.47 -12.36 -3.28
N ALA A 210 5.77 -12.30 -2.97
CA ALA A 210 6.28 -12.63 -1.66
C ALA A 210 5.79 -11.65 -0.57
N ASN A 211 5.59 -10.38 -0.93
CA ASN A 211 5.28 -9.30 -0.01
C ASN A 211 3.77 -8.98 0.14
N ILE A 212 2.93 -9.33 -0.84
CA ILE A 212 1.48 -9.14 -0.73
C ILE A 212 0.85 -10.08 0.30
N ASP A 213 -0.28 -9.68 0.86
CA ASP A 213 -1.09 -10.57 1.68
C ASP A 213 -1.78 -11.62 0.78
N ARG A 214 -1.41 -12.89 0.97
CA ARG A 214 -1.95 -14.03 0.22
C ARG A 214 -3.29 -14.52 0.78
N LYS A 215 -3.70 -14.05 1.97
CA LYS A 215 -5.00 -14.36 2.58
C LYS A 215 -6.08 -13.39 2.11
N ASP A 216 -5.74 -12.29 1.46
CA ASP A 216 -6.72 -11.33 0.92
C ASP A 216 -7.07 -11.65 -0.55
N GLU A 217 -8.37 -11.80 -0.82
CA GLU A 217 -8.92 -12.11 -2.14
C GLU A 217 -8.56 -11.03 -3.17
N TYR A 218 -8.76 -9.75 -2.82
CA TYR A 218 -8.55 -8.64 -3.74
C TYR A 218 -7.07 -8.49 -4.11
N GLN A 219 -6.15 -8.70 -3.17
CA GLN A 219 -4.71 -8.68 -3.43
C GLN A 219 -4.28 -9.75 -4.43
N LEU A 220 -4.75 -11.00 -4.26
CA LEU A 220 -4.47 -12.10 -5.18
C LEU A 220 -5.05 -11.83 -6.57
N VAL A 221 -6.30 -11.38 -6.66
CA VAL A 221 -6.94 -11.03 -7.94
C VAL A 221 -6.17 -9.90 -8.62
N GLN A 222 -5.88 -8.82 -7.91
CA GLN A 222 -5.16 -7.67 -8.45
C GLN A 222 -3.75 -8.06 -8.89
N PHE A 223 -3.10 -8.99 -8.21
CA PHE A 223 -1.82 -9.57 -8.62
C PHE A 223 -1.95 -10.31 -9.95
N ILE A 224 -2.88 -11.27 -10.08
CA ILE A 224 -3.11 -12.04 -11.31
C ILE A 224 -3.41 -11.11 -12.49
N LEU A 225 -4.34 -10.16 -12.30
CA LEU A 225 -4.76 -9.22 -13.35
C LEU A 225 -3.62 -8.27 -13.75
N SER A 226 -2.84 -7.80 -12.78
CA SER A 226 -1.65 -7.00 -13.08
C SER A 226 -0.67 -7.82 -13.89
N PHE A 227 -0.33 -9.03 -13.42
CA PHE A 227 0.62 -9.92 -14.06
C PHE A 227 0.21 -10.22 -15.51
N LYS A 228 -1.04 -10.63 -15.75
CA LYS A 228 -1.58 -10.91 -17.09
C LYS A 228 -1.62 -9.68 -17.99
N GLY A 229 -2.00 -8.52 -17.44
CA GLY A 229 -1.98 -7.26 -18.18
C GLY A 229 -0.58 -6.88 -18.66
N PHE A 230 0.44 -7.03 -17.80
CA PHE A 230 1.83 -6.81 -18.20
C PHE A 230 2.32 -7.86 -19.18
N GLN A 231 1.92 -9.12 -19.02
CA GLN A 231 2.23 -10.19 -19.96
C GLN A 231 1.76 -9.84 -21.39
N PHE A 232 0.53 -9.32 -21.53
CA PHE A 232 0.01 -8.84 -22.81
C PHE A 232 0.82 -7.69 -23.39
N ILE A 233 1.12 -6.65 -22.59
CA ILE A 233 1.92 -5.49 -23.05
C ILE A 233 3.32 -5.94 -23.51
N THR A 234 3.96 -6.85 -22.77
CA THR A 234 5.28 -7.38 -23.15
C THR A 234 5.22 -8.26 -24.40
N ALA A 235 4.11 -8.98 -24.62
CA ALA A 235 3.93 -9.76 -25.85
C ALA A 235 3.66 -8.86 -27.06
N LEU A 236 2.95 -7.75 -26.88
CA LEU A 236 2.77 -6.75 -27.93
C LEU A 236 4.13 -6.12 -28.31
N SER A 237 4.98 -5.78 -27.33
CA SER A 237 6.31 -5.25 -27.63
C SER A 237 7.22 -6.29 -28.29
N LEU A 238 7.11 -7.57 -27.92
CA LEU A 238 7.76 -8.67 -28.62
C LEU A 238 7.27 -8.76 -30.07
N ALA A 239 5.96 -8.75 -30.31
CA ALA A 239 5.39 -8.81 -31.66
C ALA A 239 5.88 -7.66 -32.55
N VAL A 240 5.88 -6.42 -32.03
CA VAL A 240 6.40 -5.25 -32.75
C VAL A 240 7.90 -5.40 -33.04
N LYS A 241 8.70 -5.85 -32.07
CA LYS A 241 10.14 -6.11 -32.27
C LYS A 241 10.39 -7.18 -33.33
N GLY A 242 9.60 -8.26 -33.32
CA GLY A 242 9.66 -9.31 -34.32
C GLY A 242 9.33 -8.79 -35.72
N ALA A 243 8.25 -8.02 -35.84
CA ALA A 243 7.83 -7.40 -37.10
C ALA A 243 8.87 -6.41 -37.64
N LEU A 244 9.44 -5.54 -36.79
CA LEU A 244 10.49 -4.61 -37.20
C LEU A 244 11.75 -5.34 -37.67
N LYS A 245 12.20 -6.37 -36.94
CA LYS A 245 13.34 -7.20 -37.36
C LYS A 245 13.11 -7.87 -38.71
N PHE A 246 11.90 -8.41 -38.91
CA PHE A 246 11.52 -9.03 -40.17
C PHE A 246 11.53 -8.01 -41.32
N TYR A 247 10.93 -6.83 -41.09
CA TYR A 247 10.94 -5.73 -42.05
C TYR A 247 12.36 -5.25 -42.41
N TYR A 248 13.23 -5.04 -41.42
CA TYR A 248 14.63 -4.68 -41.68
C TYR A 248 15.37 -5.76 -42.46
N CYS A 249 15.07 -7.04 -42.21
CA CYS A 249 15.71 -8.12 -42.97
C CYS A 249 15.28 -8.12 -44.44
N LEU A 250 13.99 -7.95 -44.72
CA LEU A 250 13.48 -7.84 -46.09
C LEU A 250 14.12 -6.66 -46.83
N ASN A 251 14.27 -5.51 -46.16
CA ASN A 251 14.85 -4.32 -46.77
C ASN A 251 16.37 -4.41 -46.96
N GLN A 252 17.11 -5.02 -46.04
CA GLN A 252 18.56 -5.20 -46.21
C GLN A 252 18.89 -6.24 -47.29
N GLY A 253 18.09 -7.30 -47.41
CA GLY A 253 18.22 -8.27 -48.50
C GLY A 253 17.96 -7.71 -49.89
N ALA A 254 17.31 -6.54 -49.99
CA ALA A 254 17.03 -5.86 -51.26
C ALA A 254 18.17 -4.95 -51.76
N ILE A 255 19.22 -4.70 -50.96
CA ILE A 255 20.27 -3.71 -51.25
C ILE A 255 21.66 -4.38 -51.22
N ASP A 256 21.82 -5.54 -51.85
CA ASP A 256 23.17 -6.06 -52.11
C ASP A 256 23.69 -5.41 -53.42
N PRO A 257 24.63 -4.44 -53.36
CA PRO A 257 25.06 -3.66 -54.53
C PRO A 257 25.90 -4.49 -55.52
N THR A 258 26.13 -5.76 -55.23
CA THR A 258 26.92 -6.68 -56.05
C THR A 258 26.12 -7.30 -57.20
N GLY A 259 24.83 -6.97 -57.36
CA GLY A 259 24.04 -7.35 -58.54
C GLY A 259 23.74 -8.85 -58.68
N GLY A 260 23.94 -9.63 -57.61
CA GLY A 260 23.49 -11.02 -57.57
C GLY A 260 22.02 -11.08 -57.17
N ASP A 261 21.13 -11.44 -58.10
CA ASP A 261 19.68 -11.57 -57.91
C ASP A 261 19.24 -12.67 -56.89
N GLN A 262 20.16 -13.23 -56.12
CA GLN A 262 19.87 -14.34 -55.22
C GLN A 262 19.57 -13.82 -53.81
N PHE A 263 18.28 -13.63 -53.53
CA PHE A 263 17.77 -13.34 -52.19
C PHE A 263 18.10 -14.49 -51.23
N ASP A 264 19.19 -14.35 -50.47
CA ASP A 264 19.62 -15.37 -49.51
C ASP A 264 18.78 -15.31 -48.22
N ILE A 265 17.69 -16.09 -48.22
CA ILE A 265 16.80 -16.31 -47.06
C ILE A 265 17.59 -16.77 -45.82
N ALA A 266 18.75 -17.43 -46.00
CA ALA A 266 19.56 -17.91 -44.89
C ALA A 266 20.19 -16.76 -44.08
N ARG A 267 20.48 -15.59 -44.69
CA ARG A 267 20.93 -14.41 -43.93
C ARG A 267 19.87 -13.91 -42.96
N CYS A 268 18.58 -14.03 -43.29
CA CYS A 268 17.50 -13.68 -42.35
C CYS A 268 17.41 -14.62 -41.15
N SER A 269 17.91 -15.86 -41.26
CA SER A 269 17.96 -16.79 -40.13
C SER A 269 18.87 -16.31 -39.00
N LEU A 270 19.94 -15.55 -39.29
CA LEU A 270 20.85 -14.96 -38.30
C LEU A 270 20.23 -13.78 -37.55
N VAL A 271 19.24 -13.11 -38.15
CA VAL A 271 18.53 -11.96 -37.55
C VAL A 271 17.36 -12.42 -36.67
N THR A 272 17.04 -13.72 -36.70
CA THR A 272 15.91 -14.28 -35.96
C THR A 272 15.93 -13.87 -34.49
N PRO A 273 14.77 -13.57 -33.91
CA PRO A 273 14.67 -13.26 -32.50
C PRO A 273 14.91 -14.54 -31.68
N GLY A 274 16.18 -14.93 -31.50
CA GLY A 274 16.53 -16.24 -30.94
C GLY A 274 17.86 -16.33 -30.21
N GLY A 275 18.71 -15.29 -30.22
CA GLY A 275 19.98 -15.27 -29.47
C GLY A 275 19.80 -15.14 -27.95
N TYR A 276 18.92 -15.94 -27.37
CA TYR A 276 18.50 -15.85 -25.98
C TYR A 276 19.10 -16.98 -25.17
N SER A 277 19.55 -16.64 -23.97
CA SER A 277 20.09 -17.60 -23.03
C SER A 277 18.96 -18.40 -22.37
N ALA A 278 19.24 -19.67 -22.05
CA ALA A 278 18.33 -20.59 -21.37
C ALA A 278 17.71 -20.00 -20.09
N TYR A 279 18.42 -19.10 -19.38
CA TYR A 279 17.90 -18.47 -18.16
C TYR A 279 16.63 -17.63 -18.39
N ILE A 280 16.43 -17.04 -19.59
CA ILE A 280 15.25 -16.22 -19.86
C ILE A 280 13.99 -17.10 -19.84
N TYR A 281 14.09 -18.32 -20.36
CA TYR A 281 12.98 -19.25 -20.45
C TYR A 281 12.73 -19.99 -19.13
N SER A 282 13.75 -20.21 -18.31
CA SER A 282 13.52 -20.72 -16.94
C SER A 282 12.73 -19.71 -16.10
N LEU A 283 12.93 -18.40 -16.29
CA LEU A 283 12.09 -17.37 -15.68
C LEU A 283 10.63 -17.39 -16.19
N GLU A 284 10.37 -17.90 -17.40
CA GLU A 284 9.00 -18.08 -17.87
C GLU A 284 8.28 -19.21 -17.13
N LEU A 285 9.00 -20.28 -16.75
CA LEU A 285 8.47 -21.32 -15.87
C LEU A 285 8.14 -20.76 -14.48
N LEU A 286 9.04 -19.94 -13.92
CA LEU A 286 8.78 -19.24 -12.65
C LEU A 286 7.53 -18.35 -12.76
N ARG A 287 7.36 -17.64 -13.88
CA ARG A 287 6.15 -16.84 -14.16
C ARG A 287 4.88 -17.71 -14.11
N CYS A 288 4.87 -18.84 -14.81
CA CYS A 288 3.73 -19.75 -14.81
C CYS A 288 3.47 -20.29 -13.40
N ALA A 289 4.51 -20.69 -12.68
CA ALA A 289 4.41 -21.17 -11.30
C ALA A 289 3.78 -20.13 -10.37
N LEU A 290 4.23 -18.86 -10.43
CA LEU A 290 3.66 -17.78 -9.61
C LEU A 290 2.17 -17.54 -9.92
N LEU A 291 1.81 -17.49 -11.21
CA LEU A 291 0.42 -17.30 -11.65
C LEU A 291 -0.49 -18.43 -11.19
N PHE A 292 -0.10 -19.68 -11.42
CA PHE A 292 -0.91 -20.84 -11.02
C PHE A 292 -0.93 -21.05 -9.51
N THR A 293 0.13 -20.67 -8.79
CA THR A 293 0.11 -20.66 -7.32
C THR A 293 -0.88 -19.62 -6.79
N ALA A 294 -0.87 -18.40 -7.32
CA ALA A 294 -1.85 -17.37 -6.95
C ALA A 294 -3.29 -17.81 -7.26
N ALA A 295 -3.52 -18.40 -8.43
CA ALA A 295 -4.82 -18.93 -8.83
C ALA A 295 -5.26 -20.11 -7.97
N HIS A 296 -4.34 -21.00 -7.58
CA HIS A 296 -4.63 -22.10 -6.67
C HIS A 296 -5.01 -21.60 -5.28
N LEU A 297 -4.28 -20.62 -4.74
CA LEU A 297 -4.62 -20.00 -3.45
C LEU A 297 -6.03 -19.39 -3.48
N LEU A 298 -6.36 -18.69 -4.57
CA LEU A 298 -7.68 -18.11 -4.78
C LEU A 298 -8.77 -19.19 -4.92
N ALA A 299 -8.53 -20.25 -5.70
CA ALA A 299 -9.48 -21.33 -5.92
C ALA A 299 -9.66 -22.24 -4.69
N SER A 300 -8.65 -22.34 -3.83
CA SER A 300 -8.67 -23.20 -2.64
C SER A 300 -9.60 -22.71 -1.52
N GLY A 301 -10.23 -21.54 -1.68
CA GLY A 301 -11.07 -20.97 -0.62
C GLY A 301 -10.26 -20.67 0.64
N LYS A 302 -9.02 -20.22 0.50
CA LYS A 302 -8.20 -19.76 1.63
C LYS A 302 -8.10 -18.23 1.70
N ALA A 303 -8.64 -17.55 0.70
CA ALA A 303 -8.66 -16.11 0.62
C ALA A 303 -9.96 -15.58 1.24
N TYR A 304 -9.81 -14.67 2.19
CA TYR A 304 -10.89 -13.92 2.80
C TYR A 304 -11.17 -12.69 1.95
N GLY A 305 -12.45 -12.34 1.86
CA GLY A 305 -12.89 -11.18 1.11
C GLY A 305 -14.19 -10.63 1.65
N GLY A 306 -14.78 -9.72 0.88
CA GLY A 306 -16.06 -9.11 1.23
C GLY A 306 -15.99 -8.17 2.43
N LEU A 307 -17.17 -7.86 2.97
CA LEU A 307 -17.34 -6.78 3.93
C LEU A 307 -16.85 -7.18 5.34
N GLY A 308 -17.00 -8.46 5.71
CA GLY A 308 -16.51 -9.02 6.97
C GLY A 308 -14.98 -8.89 7.10
N GLU A 309 -14.24 -9.23 6.02
CA GLU A 309 -12.78 -9.05 5.98
C GLU A 309 -12.38 -7.58 6.17
N ILE A 310 -13.06 -6.66 5.48
CA ILE A 310 -12.79 -5.22 5.61
C ILE A 310 -13.04 -4.72 7.04
N ARG A 311 -14.11 -5.19 7.68
CA ARG A 311 -14.41 -4.84 9.08
C ARG A 311 -13.38 -5.42 10.02
N ALA A 312 -12.94 -6.66 9.81
CA ALA A 312 -11.90 -7.30 10.60
C ALA A 312 -10.57 -6.52 10.49
N LEU A 313 -10.13 -6.19 9.28
CA LEU A 313 -8.92 -5.39 9.05
C LEU A 313 -9.05 -3.98 9.66
N GLU A 314 -10.26 -3.37 9.60
CA GLU A 314 -10.50 -2.07 10.23
C GLU A 314 -10.46 -2.13 11.76
N GLN A 315 -11.02 -3.18 12.36
CA GLN A 315 -11.02 -3.42 13.80
C GLN A 315 -9.60 -3.57 14.32
N VAL A 316 -8.81 -4.50 13.75
CA VAL A 316 -7.40 -4.70 14.13
C VAL A 316 -6.60 -3.40 13.99
N ARG A 317 -6.88 -2.59 12.97
CA ARG A 317 -6.20 -1.30 12.80
C ARG A 317 -6.56 -0.28 13.88
N LEU A 318 -7.81 -0.25 14.34
CA LEU A 318 -8.25 0.63 15.42
C LEU A 318 -7.64 0.20 16.76
N ASP A 319 -7.61 -1.10 17.00
CA ASP A 319 -6.98 -1.76 18.15
C ASP A 319 -5.46 -1.49 18.18
N MET A 320 -4.76 -1.64 17.06
CA MET A 320 -3.35 -1.22 16.96
C MET A 320 -3.16 0.28 17.23
N ALA A 321 -4.13 1.13 16.87
CA ALA A 321 -4.03 2.57 17.07
C ALA A 321 -4.29 2.98 18.53
N ASP A 322 -5.02 2.17 19.31
CA ASP A 322 -5.23 2.38 20.73
C ASP A 322 -4.23 1.64 21.63
N GLY A 323 -3.46 0.71 21.05
CA GLY A 323 -2.42 -0.07 21.72
C GLY A 323 -2.97 -1.27 22.52
N SER A 324 -4.16 -1.77 22.17
CA SER A 324 -4.86 -2.89 22.81
C SER A 324 -5.45 -3.79 21.72
N LEU A 325 -4.96 -5.02 21.56
CA LEU A 325 -5.52 -6.00 20.62
C LEU A 325 -6.64 -6.83 21.27
N ASP A 326 -7.61 -6.17 21.90
CA ASP A 326 -8.70 -6.82 22.65
C ASP A 326 -9.99 -6.99 21.84
N GLY A 327 -10.06 -6.44 20.63
CA GLY A 327 -11.26 -6.48 19.79
C GLY A 327 -12.38 -5.55 20.26
N ASP A 328 -12.21 -4.77 21.34
CA ASP A 328 -13.18 -3.79 21.78
C ASP A 328 -12.58 -2.39 21.71
N VAL A 329 -12.93 -1.67 20.65
CA VAL A 329 -12.47 -0.29 20.44
C VAL A 329 -13.06 0.60 21.53
N ASP A 330 -12.37 0.75 22.66
CA ASP A 330 -12.80 1.62 23.76
C ASP A 330 -12.66 3.09 23.32
N ARG A 331 -13.74 3.59 22.73
CA ARG A 331 -13.87 4.96 22.26
C ARG A 331 -13.58 5.97 23.37
N LYS A 332 -13.84 5.66 24.65
CA LYS A 332 -13.52 6.55 25.77
C LYS A 332 -12.01 6.59 25.98
N LYS A 333 -11.34 5.45 26.04
CA LYS A 333 -9.88 5.33 26.16
C LYS A 333 -9.18 6.11 25.05
N MET A 334 -9.64 5.97 23.80
CA MET A 334 -9.11 6.73 22.65
C MET A 334 -9.29 8.25 22.77
N LEU A 335 -10.46 8.71 23.21
CA LEU A 335 -10.72 10.14 23.42
C LEU A 335 -9.89 10.70 24.58
N GLU A 336 -9.70 9.92 25.65
CA GLU A 336 -8.82 10.29 26.76
C GLU A 336 -7.37 10.37 26.34
N GLU A 337 -6.86 9.39 25.60
CA GLU A 337 -5.53 9.42 25.00
C GLU A 337 -5.32 10.67 24.14
N LYS A 338 -6.30 11.00 23.28
CA LYS A 338 -6.24 12.19 22.43
C LYS A 338 -6.22 13.47 23.26
N LYS A 339 -7.02 13.54 24.34
CA LYS A 339 -6.99 14.66 25.29
C LYS A 339 -5.63 14.75 25.98
N LYS A 340 -5.05 13.63 26.42
CA LYS A 340 -3.71 13.56 27.03
C LYS A 340 -2.64 14.08 26.05
N ARG A 341 -2.62 13.58 24.80
CA ARG A 341 -1.69 14.04 23.75
C ARG A 341 -1.88 15.53 23.41
N ALA A 342 -3.13 16.00 23.35
CA ALA A 342 -3.44 17.41 23.09
C ALA A 342 -3.01 18.34 24.25
N ALA A 343 -3.08 17.84 25.49
CA ALA A 343 -2.60 18.53 26.68
C ALA A 343 -1.06 18.50 26.83
N GLY A 344 -0.33 17.89 25.88
CA GLY A 344 1.12 17.78 25.94
C GLY A 344 1.62 16.70 26.91
N TYR A 345 0.72 15.87 27.44
CA TYR A 345 1.14 14.65 28.15
C TYR A 345 1.65 13.65 27.12
N LEU A 346 2.98 13.56 27.00
CA LEU A 346 3.61 12.43 26.34
C LEU A 346 3.24 11.16 27.11
N PRO A 347 2.76 10.10 26.43
CA PRO A 347 2.44 8.85 27.10
C PRO A 347 3.68 8.34 27.86
N LYS A 348 3.47 7.91 29.11
CA LYS A 348 4.48 7.32 30.01
C LYS A 348 5.16 6.04 29.47
N ALA A 349 4.90 5.63 28.22
CA ALA A 349 5.59 4.51 27.57
C ALA A 349 7.11 4.72 27.55
N ARG A 350 7.58 5.97 27.41
CA ARG A 350 9.03 6.30 27.52
C ARG A 350 9.59 6.11 28.94
N SER A 351 8.74 6.04 29.96
CA SER A 351 9.15 5.81 31.36
C SER A 351 9.36 4.33 31.69
N ARG A 352 8.75 3.38 30.94
CA ARG A 352 9.03 1.94 31.13
C ARG A 352 10.42 1.55 30.62
N LEU A 353 10.87 2.12 29.49
CA LEU A 353 12.26 1.91 29.02
C LEU A 353 13.31 2.57 29.91
N ILE A 354 13.00 3.70 30.56
CA ILE A 354 13.95 4.39 31.46
C ILE A 354 14.04 3.67 32.82
N ASN A 355 12.93 3.14 33.36
CA ASN A 355 12.97 2.37 34.62
C ASN A 355 13.54 0.95 34.45
N TRP A 356 13.44 0.34 33.26
CA TRP A 356 14.03 -0.99 33.03
C TRP A 356 15.57 -0.98 33.02
N ASN A 357 16.18 0.12 32.57
CA ASN A 357 17.62 0.31 32.66
C ASN A 357 18.13 0.62 34.08
N GLN A 358 17.26 1.02 35.01
CA GLN A 358 17.64 1.23 36.42
C GLN A 358 17.54 -0.05 37.26
N SER A 359 16.69 -1.02 36.92
CA SER A 359 16.54 -2.25 37.73
C SER A 359 17.62 -3.30 37.48
N LYS A 360 18.46 -3.18 36.43
CA LYS A 360 19.59 -4.09 36.16
C LYS A 360 20.92 -3.65 36.79
N GLY A 361 20.94 -2.54 37.53
CA GLY A 361 22.16 -2.02 38.18
C GLY A 361 22.47 -2.58 39.57
N SER A 362 21.64 -3.47 40.13
CA SER A 362 21.76 -3.91 41.52
C SER A 362 21.39 -5.40 41.70
N ALA A 363 22.19 -6.29 41.13
CA ALA A 363 22.27 -7.67 41.59
C ALA A 363 23.62 -8.26 41.17
N ALA A 364 24.65 -7.98 41.98
CA ALA A 364 25.87 -8.76 41.99
C ALA A 364 25.65 -9.95 42.92
N ALA A 365 25.68 -11.17 42.40
CA ALA A 365 25.88 -12.40 43.16
C ALA A 365 26.56 -13.45 42.26
N PRO A 366 27.35 -14.36 42.84
CA PRO A 366 28.57 -14.87 42.22
C PRO A 366 28.37 -16.12 41.37
N ALA A 367 29.32 -16.31 40.46
CA ALA A 367 29.51 -17.51 39.67
C ALA A 367 29.67 -18.75 40.57
N SER A 368 29.01 -19.83 40.20
CA SER A 368 29.42 -21.18 40.57
C SER A 368 29.08 -22.12 39.42
N ALA A 369 30.12 -22.83 38.99
CA ALA A 369 30.13 -23.82 37.95
C ALA A 369 29.24 -25.01 38.31
N LEU A 370 28.61 -25.62 37.30
CA LEU A 370 28.28 -27.04 37.31
C LEU A 370 28.13 -27.55 35.88
N LEU A 371 29.18 -28.25 35.45
CA LEU A 371 29.17 -29.26 34.40
C LEU A 371 28.14 -30.35 34.75
N LEU A 372 27.49 -30.95 33.75
CA LEU A 372 27.29 -32.41 33.56
C LEU A 372 26.32 -32.70 32.37
N PRO A 373 26.24 -33.94 31.84
CA PRO A 373 26.57 -34.20 30.45
C PRO A 373 25.43 -34.78 29.59
N LEU A 374 25.69 -34.87 28.29
CA LEU A 374 25.03 -35.76 27.33
C LEU A 374 25.25 -37.24 27.69
N SER A 375 24.20 -38.04 27.68
CA SER A 375 24.19 -39.36 27.02
C SER A 375 22.77 -39.98 26.91
N PRO A 376 22.58 -40.91 25.96
CA PRO A 376 21.28 -41.36 25.45
C PRO A 376 20.86 -42.71 26.05
N LEU A 377 19.62 -43.17 25.80
CA LEU A 377 19.31 -44.61 25.82
C LEU A 377 17.99 -44.96 25.10
N LEU A 378 18.11 -45.95 24.23
CA LEU A 378 17.07 -46.75 23.58
C LEU A 378 16.26 -47.59 24.59
N SER A 379 15.00 -47.91 24.25
CA SER A 379 14.48 -49.29 24.31
C SER A 379 13.06 -49.48 23.72
N PRO A 380 12.64 -50.72 23.41
CA PRO A 380 11.74 -51.06 22.29
C PRO A 380 10.46 -51.85 22.69
N ARG A 381 9.79 -52.40 21.65
CA ARG A 381 8.70 -53.44 21.57
C ARG A 381 7.26 -52.91 21.38
N ARG A 382 6.57 -53.23 20.26
CA ARG A 382 5.92 -54.50 19.80
C ARG A 382 4.71 -54.86 20.69
N ASP A 383 3.50 -55.22 20.23
CA ASP A 383 2.98 -55.79 18.98
C ASP A 383 1.46 -55.55 18.83
N HIS A 384 0.95 -55.86 17.62
CA HIS A 384 -0.38 -56.40 17.26
C HIS A 384 -1.34 -55.57 16.37
N SER A 385 -1.25 -55.90 15.07
CA SER A 385 -2.31 -55.92 14.04
C SER A 385 -3.26 -57.11 14.25
N PRO A 386 -4.47 -57.15 13.62
CA PRO A 386 -4.64 -57.65 12.22
C PRO A 386 -5.64 -56.78 11.40
N SER A 387 -5.41 -56.41 10.12
CA SER A 387 -5.45 -57.14 8.82
C SER A 387 -6.80 -57.11 8.07
N LEU A 388 -6.71 -56.94 6.73
CA LEU A 388 -7.69 -57.08 5.62
C LEU A 388 -8.50 -55.83 5.23
N GLY A 389 -8.55 -55.34 3.98
CA GLY A 389 -7.99 -55.74 2.67
C GLY A 389 -8.10 -54.53 1.69
N SER A 390 -7.06 -54.19 0.94
CA SER A 390 -6.77 -54.52 -0.49
C SER A 390 -7.60 -53.80 -1.58
N ALA A 391 -6.97 -52.83 -2.25
CA ALA A 391 -7.01 -52.51 -3.71
C ALA A 391 -6.06 -51.30 -3.93
N GLN A 392 -4.82 -51.43 -4.45
CA GLN A 392 -4.41 -51.41 -5.88
C GLN A 392 -5.08 -50.29 -6.70
N ASP A 393 -4.44 -49.41 -7.48
CA ASP A 393 -3.08 -49.08 -7.93
C ASP A 393 -3.16 -47.57 -8.35
N VAL A 394 -2.13 -46.72 -8.33
CA VAL A 394 -1.15 -46.47 -9.40
C VAL A 394 -0.42 -45.18 -8.98
N VAL A 395 0.87 -45.21 -8.59
CA VAL A 395 1.87 -44.14 -8.83
C VAL A 395 3.25 -44.77 -8.65
N GLY A 396 3.99 -44.95 -9.75
CA GLY A 396 5.37 -45.41 -9.75
C GLY A 396 6.23 -44.56 -10.68
N CYS A 397 7.29 -44.02 -10.09
CA CYS A 397 8.61 -43.72 -10.66
C CYS A 397 8.75 -42.67 -11.77
N VAL A 398 9.41 -41.55 -11.47
CA VAL A 398 10.74 -41.22 -12.04
C VAL A 398 11.59 -40.49 -10.98
N SER A 399 12.61 -41.18 -10.46
CA SER A 399 13.77 -40.59 -9.78
C SER A 399 14.98 -41.44 -10.13
N ARG A 400 15.78 -41.02 -11.12
CA ARG A 400 17.26 -41.02 -11.11
C ARG A 400 17.85 -40.79 -12.51
N GLN A 401 19.00 -40.12 -12.47
CA GLN A 401 20.08 -40.00 -13.46
C GLN A 401 19.85 -39.09 -14.67
N VAL A 402 20.47 -37.90 -14.62
CA VAL A 402 21.65 -37.60 -15.45
C VAL A 402 22.65 -36.80 -14.61
N SER A 403 23.76 -37.46 -14.24
CA SER A 403 25.05 -36.82 -13.98
C SER A 403 25.81 -36.92 -15.30
N ILE A 404 26.29 -35.78 -15.84
CA ILE A 404 27.45 -35.60 -16.72
C ILE A 404 27.55 -34.09 -17.03
N GLY A 405 28.70 -33.48 -16.74
CA GLY A 405 29.16 -32.27 -17.45
C GLY A 405 29.21 -30.94 -16.70
N SER A 406 29.82 -30.85 -15.51
CA SER A 406 30.30 -29.57 -14.98
C SER A 406 31.82 -29.53 -14.95
N THR A 407 32.43 -29.30 -16.11
CA THR A 407 33.83 -28.88 -16.25
C THR A 407 33.95 -27.91 -17.43
N ALA A 408 33.47 -26.68 -17.24
CA ALA A 408 33.86 -25.48 -17.99
C ALA A 408 33.02 -24.30 -17.51
N VAL A 409 33.45 -23.63 -16.44
CA VAL A 409 33.39 -22.17 -16.16
C VAL A 409 34.00 -22.01 -14.75
N ALA A 410 35.31 -22.23 -14.69
CA ALA A 410 36.16 -21.88 -13.56
C ALA A 410 37.52 -21.55 -14.15
N ASN A 411 37.59 -20.46 -14.92
CA ASN A 411 38.82 -19.80 -15.38
C ASN A 411 38.44 -18.48 -16.06
N SER A 412 38.01 -17.48 -15.28
CA SER A 412 38.19 -16.05 -15.62
C SER A 412 37.72 -15.14 -14.47
N VAL A 413 38.25 -15.32 -13.25
CA VAL A 413 38.40 -14.25 -12.22
C VAL A 413 39.52 -14.68 -11.29
N SER A 414 40.77 -14.64 -11.77
CA SER A 414 41.97 -14.80 -10.95
C SER A 414 42.88 -13.61 -11.23
N GLY A 415 42.62 -12.54 -10.49
CA GLY A 415 43.37 -11.30 -10.55
C GLY A 415 42.81 -10.32 -9.52
N GLY A 416 43.17 -10.52 -8.25
CA GLY A 416 42.79 -9.60 -7.17
C GLY A 416 42.61 -10.20 -5.78
N LEU A 417 43.40 -11.21 -5.38
CA LEU A 417 43.28 -11.82 -4.04
C LEU A 417 44.63 -12.08 -3.35
N ASP A 418 45.63 -11.22 -3.59
CA ASP A 418 46.91 -11.22 -2.86
C ASP A 418 47.06 -10.09 -1.83
N SER A 419 45.97 -9.40 -1.48
CA SER A 419 45.99 -8.31 -0.47
C SER A 419 45.32 -8.65 0.87
N LEU A 420 45.10 -9.93 1.18
CA LEU A 420 44.41 -10.36 2.41
C LEU A 420 45.12 -11.46 3.21
N ARG A 421 46.42 -11.68 3.03
CA ARG A 421 47.24 -12.51 3.94
C ARG A 421 47.97 -11.73 5.05
N GLY A 422 47.80 -10.40 5.10
CA GLY A 422 48.39 -9.54 6.14
C GLY A 422 47.48 -9.22 7.33
N LEU A 423 46.25 -9.74 7.38
CA LEU A 423 45.27 -9.39 8.42
C LEU A 423 45.15 -10.42 9.56
N ASP A 424 45.77 -11.59 9.42
CA ASP A 424 45.77 -12.64 10.45
C ASP A 424 46.84 -12.40 11.53
N SER A 425 47.87 -11.59 11.24
CA SER A 425 48.89 -11.17 12.22
C SER A 425 48.45 -9.96 13.06
N LEU A 426 47.41 -9.23 12.65
CA LEU A 426 46.86 -8.09 13.41
C LEU A 426 45.79 -8.49 14.44
N TRP A 427 45.31 -9.74 14.40
CA TRP A 427 44.30 -10.25 15.34
C TRP A 427 44.87 -10.91 16.59
N LYS A 428 46.19 -11.11 16.67
CA LYS A 428 46.85 -11.85 17.77
C LYS A 428 47.51 -10.99 18.85
N GLU A 429 47.61 -9.67 18.70
CA GLU A 429 48.30 -8.81 19.68
C GLU A 429 47.39 -7.75 20.37
N GLY A 430 46.06 -7.86 20.27
CA GLY A 430 45.16 -6.75 20.63
C GLY A 430 44.05 -7.03 21.65
N LEU A 431 44.15 -8.04 22.53
CA LEU A 431 43.06 -8.38 23.48
C LEU A 431 43.52 -8.45 24.94
N GLU A 432 44.14 -7.38 25.42
CA GLU A 432 44.19 -7.07 26.86
C GLU A 432 43.09 -6.06 27.22
N SER A 433 41.83 -6.49 27.32
CA SER A 433 40.87 -5.99 28.33
C SER A 433 39.52 -6.71 28.22
N PRO A 434 39.16 -7.60 29.16
CA PRO A 434 37.86 -8.30 29.19
C PRO A 434 36.63 -7.40 29.40
N ARG A 435 36.79 -6.09 29.63
CA ARG A 435 35.70 -5.18 30.03
C ARG A 435 35.01 -4.45 28.87
N THR A 436 35.63 -4.38 27.70
CA THR A 436 35.04 -3.70 26.52
C THR A 436 34.19 -4.65 25.67
N LEU A 437 34.58 -5.92 25.58
CA LEU A 437 33.88 -6.95 24.80
C LEU A 437 32.49 -7.29 25.38
N SER A 438 32.35 -7.24 26.71
CA SER A 438 31.05 -7.44 27.39
C SER A 438 30.01 -6.37 27.01
N LYS A 439 30.43 -5.13 26.74
CA LYS A 439 29.51 -4.04 26.38
C LYS A 439 29.02 -4.17 24.94
N GLU A 440 29.89 -4.62 24.03
CA GLU A 440 29.54 -4.84 22.64
C GLU A 440 28.65 -6.08 22.49
N VAL A 441 28.95 -7.16 23.22
CA VAL A 441 28.10 -8.37 23.25
C VAL A 441 26.73 -8.09 23.91
N GLN A 442 26.67 -7.25 24.95
CA GLN A 442 25.38 -6.80 25.51
C GLN A 442 24.60 -5.87 24.58
N ARG A 443 25.29 -5.07 23.75
CA ARG A 443 24.65 -4.21 22.74
C ARG A 443 24.06 -5.06 21.61
N VAL A 444 24.81 -6.06 21.12
CA VAL A 444 24.37 -6.98 20.07
C VAL A 444 23.26 -7.92 20.57
N SER A 445 23.34 -8.41 21.81
CA SER A 445 22.27 -9.24 22.38
C SER A 445 21.00 -8.44 22.65
N GLY A 446 21.12 -7.16 23.02
CA GLY A 446 19.99 -6.24 23.15
C GLY A 446 19.28 -5.97 21.81
N GLN A 447 20.05 -5.80 20.72
CA GLN A 447 19.48 -5.64 19.37
C GLN A 447 18.83 -6.93 18.85
N ALA A 448 19.39 -8.10 19.14
CA ALA A 448 18.78 -9.38 18.79
C ALA A 448 17.46 -9.64 19.55
N LEU A 449 17.37 -9.22 20.81
CA LEU A 449 16.14 -9.32 21.60
C LEU A 449 15.05 -8.35 21.10
N GLU A 450 15.41 -7.12 20.72
CA GLU A 450 14.46 -6.18 20.09
C GLU A 450 13.99 -6.66 18.70
N PHE A 451 14.85 -7.34 17.95
CA PHE A 451 14.47 -7.95 16.67
C PHE A 451 13.50 -9.13 16.88
N ALA A 452 13.74 -9.96 17.89
CA ALA A 452 12.83 -11.03 18.27
C ALA A 452 11.47 -10.47 18.72
N ASP A 453 11.43 -9.44 19.58
CA ASP A 453 10.19 -8.77 20.02
C ASP A 453 9.35 -8.26 18.84
N ARG A 454 9.97 -7.77 17.77
CA ARG A 454 9.23 -7.31 16.57
C ARG A 454 8.72 -8.43 15.67
N LEU A 455 9.38 -9.59 15.64
CA LEU A 455 8.85 -10.78 14.96
C LEU A 455 7.63 -11.33 15.72
N PHE A 456 7.63 -11.23 17.04
CA PHE A 456 6.47 -11.56 17.87
C PHE A 456 5.27 -10.62 17.63
N ASP A 457 5.51 -9.34 17.32
CA ASP A 457 4.44 -8.39 16.97
C ASP A 457 3.67 -8.81 15.70
N ASP A 458 4.36 -9.33 14.66
CA ASP A 458 3.71 -9.76 13.41
C ASP A 458 2.78 -10.97 13.64
N ASP A 459 3.20 -11.93 14.47
CA ASP A 459 2.39 -13.10 14.83
C ASP A 459 1.17 -12.71 15.69
N GLU A 460 1.32 -11.75 16.61
CA GLU A 460 0.20 -11.23 17.41
C GLU A 460 -0.81 -10.48 16.53
N ILE A 461 -0.33 -9.65 15.59
CA ILE A 461 -1.20 -8.97 14.62
C ILE A 461 -1.91 -9.99 13.71
N LEU A 462 -1.22 -11.04 13.26
CA LEU A 462 -1.81 -12.11 12.48
C LEU A 462 -2.89 -12.86 13.27
N ALA A 463 -2.62 -13.20 14.53
CA ALA A 463 -3.56 -13.87 15.42
C ALA A 463 -4.78 -12.98 15.71
N ALA A 464 -4.58 -11.69 15.99
CA ALA A 464 -5.65 -10.71 16.18
C ALA A 464 -6.49 -10.54 14.90
N THR A 465 -5.85 -10.56 13.73
CA THR A 465 -6.56 -10.52 12.45
C THR A 465 -7.39 -11.77 12.22
N GLU A 466 -6.89 -12.95 12.54
CA GLU A 466 -7.66 -14.19 12.46
C GLU A 466 -8.82 -14.24 13.47
N ALA A 467 -8.62 -13.72 14.68
CA ALA A 467 -9.68 -13.58 15.67
C ALA A 467 -10.76 -12.61 15.18
N ALA A 468 -10.37 -11.44 14.66
CA ALA A 468 -11.30 -10.46 14.11
C ALA A 468 -12.07 -11.01 12.89
N ARG A 469 -11.43 -11.79 12.03
CA ARG A 469 -12.08 -12.49 10.91
C ARG A 469 -13.17 -13.45 11.38
N LYS A 470 -12.92 -14.20 12.45
CA LYS A 470 -13.92 -15.10 13.05
C LYS A 470 -15.09 -14.30 13.64
N THR A 471 -14.80 -13.22 14.36
CA THR A 471 -15.83 -12.37 15.00
C THR A 471 -16.70 -11.63 13.98
N GLN A 472 -16.12 -11.20 12.86
CA GLN A 472 -16.81 -10.46 11.80
C GLN A 472 -17.40 -11.38 10.71
N GLU A 473 -17.35 -12.70 10.91
CA GLU A 473 -17.83 -13.71 9.95
C GLU A 473 -17.28 -13.47 8.54
N ALA A 474 -15.97 -13.24 8.44
CA ALA A 474 -15.31 -12.97 7.17
C ALA A 474 -15.52 -14.13 6.19
N GLU A 475 -16.24 -13.85 5.11
CA GLU A 475 -16.58 -14.86 4.11
C GLU A 475 -15.34 -15.24 3.30
N VAL A 476 -15.13 -16.54 3.16
CA VAL A 476 -14.16 -17.10 2.24
C VAL A 476 -14.74 -17.03 0.83
N ARG A 477 -13.99 -16.44 -0.11
CA ARG A 477 -14.45 -16.25 -1.49
C ARG A 477 -13.41 -16.73 -2.50
N THR A 478 -13.90 -17.13 -3.67
CA THR A 478 -13.09 -17.76 -4.73
C THR A 478 -12.74 -16.81 -5.89
N GLY A 479 -12.89 -15.50 -5.75
CA GLY A 479 -12.49 -14.53 -6.80
C GLY A 479 -13.46 -14.40 -7.97
N GLY A 480 -14.74 -14.71 -7.77
CA GLY A 480 -15.78 -14.55 -8.79
C GLY A 480 -15.54 -15.38 -10.06
N TYR A 481 -15.51 -14.72 -11.23
CA TYR A 481 -15.28 -15.38 -12.53
C TYR A 481 -13.80 -15.64 -12.84
N LEU A 482 -12.87 -15.14 -12.03
CA LEU A 482 -11.44 -15.24 -12.32
C LEU A 482 -10.94 -16.70 -12.40
N PRO A 483 -11.36 -17.65 -11.56
CA PRO A 483 -10.95 -19.06 -11.70
C PRO A 483 -11.32 -19.67 -13.04
N ALA A 484 -12.47 -19.30 -13.64
CA ALA A 484 -12.85 -19.78 -14.96
C ALA A 484 -11.89 -19.27 -16.05
N PHE A 485 -11.48 -18.00 -15.96
CA PHE A 485 -10.46 -17.42 -16.85
C PHE A 485 -9.07 -18.06 -16.64
N MET A 486 -8.74 -18.46 -15.42
CA MET A 486 -7.50 -19.21 -15.17
C MET A 486 -7.53 -20.63 -15.77
N ARG A 487 -8.70 -21.27 -15.89
CA ARG A 487 -8.83 -22.53 -16.66
C ARG A 487 -8.64 -22.29 -18.16
N TYR A 488 -9.20 -21.21 -18.70
CA TYR A 488 -8.94 -20.78 -20.08
C TYR A 488 -7.44 -20.57 -20.32
N ASP A 489 -6.76 -19.90 -19.39
CA ASP A 489 -5.34 -19.65 -19.48
C ASP A 489 -4.50 -20.94 -19.44
N ALA A 490 -4.85 -21.87 -18.53
CA ALA A 490 -4.24 -23.21 -18.49
C ALA A 490 -4.42 -23.96 -19.82
N TYR A 491 -5.61 -23.89 -20.41
CA TYR A 491 -5.87 -24.47 -21.72
C TYR A 491 -5.00 -23.83 -22.81
N CYS A 492 -4.87 -22.50 -22.84
CA CYS A 492 -3.98 -21.80 -23.77
C CYS A 492 -2.52 -22.24 -23.61
N VAL A 493 -2.03 -22.43 -22.38
CA VAL A 493 -0.67 -22.94 -22.12
C VAL A 493 -0.50 -24.33 -22.72
N VAL A 494 -1.43 -25.26 -22.46
CA VAL A 494 -1.36 -26.63 -22.99
C VAL A 494 -1.37 -26.64 -24.52
N VAL A 495 -2.27 -25.86 -25.15
CA VAL A 495 -2.35 -25.78 -26.61
C VAL A 495 -1.07 -25.21 -27.21
N ILE A 496 -0.53 -24.12 -26.66
CA ILE A 496 0.71 -23.52 -27.15
C ILE A 496 1.89 -24.48 -26.98
N LEU A 497 1.99 -25.16 -25.84
CA LEU A 497 3.02 -26.17 -25.61
C LEU A 497 2.91 -27.32 -26.61
N ALA A 498 1.71 -27.86 -26.84
CA ALA A 498 1.48 -28.94 -27.79
C ALA A 498 1.85 -28.53 -29.23
N LEU A 499 1.43 -27.33 -29.68
CA LEU A 499 1.76 -26.83 -31.02
C LEU A 499 3.26 -26.54 -31.17
N GLY A 500 3.87 -25.92 -30.17
CA GLY A 500 5.29 -25.56 -30.19
C GLY A 500 6.21 -26.77 -30.13
N PHE A 501 6.01 -27.65 -29.15
CA PHE A 501 6.79 -28.89 -29.04
C PHE A 501 6.48 -29.86 -30.19
N GLY A 502 5.22 -29.97 -30.63
CA GLY A 502 4.85 -30.77 -31.79
C GLY A 502 5.59 -30.35 -33.05
N ARG A 503 5.72 -29.03 -33.29
CA ARG A 503 6.53 -28.49 -34.39
C ARG A 503 8.01 -28.87 -34.26
N LEU A 504 8.59 -28.73 -33.06
CA LEU A 504 10.00 -29.07 -32.83
C LEU A 504 10.27 -30.57 -33.00
N LEU A 505 9.35 -31.42 -32.53
CA LEU A 505 9.41 -32.87 -32.72
C LEU A 505 9.29 -33.26 -34.19
N PHE A 506 8.29 -32.72 -34.90
CA PHE A 506 8.04 -33.01 -36.31
C PHE A 506 9.21 -32.63 -37.21
N THR A 507 9.91 -31.54 -36.87
CA THR A 507 11.07 -31.06 -37.63
C THR A 507 12.40 -31.70 -37.20
N GLY A 508 12.41 -32.49 -36.12
CA GLY A 508 13.63 -33.07 -35.55
C GLY A 508 14.59 -32.06 -34.92
N GLN A 509 14.18 -30.80 -34.71
CA GLN A 509 15.05 -29.70 -34.26
C GLN A 509 14.90 -29.40 -32.77
N LEU A 510 14.98 -30.42 -31.92
CA LEU A 510 14.94 -30.27 -30.45
C LEU A 510 16.26 -29.74 -29.85
N SER A 511 17.36 -29.77 -30.61
CA SER A 511 18.65 -29.31 -30.08
C SER A 511 18.64 -27.80 -29.80
N PRO A 512 19.05 -27.36 -28.59
CA PRO A 512 19.22 -25.94 -28.29
C PRO A 512 20.27 -25.24 -29.16
N SER A 513 21.11 -25.98 -29.90
CA SER A 513 22.04 -25.41 -30.87
C SER A 513 21.34 -24.89 -32.14
N HIS A 514 20.13 -25.37 -32.45
CA HIS A 514 19.39 -24.93 -33.64
C HIS A 514 18.61 -23.64 -33.39
N TRP A 515 18.72 -22.68 -34.33
CA TRP A 515 18.02 -21.39 -34.26
C TRP A 515 16.49 -21.53 -34.23
N MET A 516 15.94 -22.58 -34.83
CA MET A 516 14.50 -22.81 -34.89
C MET A 516 13.91 -23.18 -33.52
N PHE A 517 14.70 -23.81 -32.65
CA PHE A 517 14.32 -24.07 -31.26
C PHE A 517 13.99 -22.75 -30.54
N TRP A 518 14.95 -21.82 -30.55
CA TRP A 518 14.79 -20.52 -29.91
C TRP A 518 13.70 -19.65 -30.54
N THR A 519 13.58 -19.71 -31.87
CA THR A 519 12.54 -19.00 -32.61
C THR A 519 11.15 -19.51 -32.25
N THR A 520 10.99 -20.83 -32.11
CA THR A 520 9.71 -21.43 -31.71
C THR A 520 9.35 -21.01 -30.28
N LEU A 521 10.29 -21.08 -29.34
CA LEU A 521 10.05 -20.62 -27.97
C LEU A 521 9.71 -19.12 -27.89
N TYR A 522 10.35 -18.28 -28.71
CA TYR A 522 10.04 -16.87 -28.83
C TYR A 522 8.58 -16.63 -29.26
N TYR A 523 8.14 -17.31 -30.32
CA TYR A 523 6.76 -17.20 -30.82
C TYR A 523 5.73 -17.80 -29.87
N MET A 524 6.05 -18.92 -29.19
CA MET A 524 5.20 -19.48 -28.14
C MET A 524 4.97 -18.47 -27.01
N LYS A 525 6.04 -17.84 -26.51
CA LYS A 525 5.97 -16.80 -25.48
C LYS A 525 5.13 -15.60 -25.93
N MET A 526 5.36 -15.14 -27.17
CA MET A 526 4.60 -14.05 -27.77
C MET A 526 3.11 -14.40 -27.87
N ALA A 527 2.77 -15.56 -28.45
CA ALA A 527 1.41 -16.04 -28.60
C ALA A 527 0.71 -16.17 -27.24
N TYR A 528 1.38 -16.75 -26.24
CA TYR A 528 0.83 -16.92 -24.90
C TYR A 528 0.51 -15.58 -24.23
N GLY A 529 1.40 -14.59 -24.36
CA GLY A 529 1.10 -13.26 -23.83
C GLY A 529 0.00 -12.52 -24.59
N LEU A 530 -0.12 -12.70 -25.91
CA LEU A 530 -1.24 -12.12 -26.68
C LEU A 530 -2.59 -12.75 -26.29
N LEU A 531 -2.62 -14.06 -26.01
CA LEU A 531 -3.83 -14.75 -25.50
C LEU A 531 -4.25 -14.28 -24.10
N SER A 532 -3.43 -13.49 -23.40
CA SER A 532 -3.81 -12.85 -22.13
C SER A 532 -4.72 -11.62 -22.32
N PHE A 533 -5.05 -11.22 -23.56
CA PHE A 533 -5.94 -10.10 -23.85
C PHE A 533 -7.28 -10.09 -23.08
N PRO A 534 -8.00 -11.23 -22.92
CA PRO A 534 -9.28 -11.23 -22.20
C PRO A 534 -9.17 -10.77 -20.73
N PHE A 535 -7.99 -10.89 -20.11
CA PHE A 535 -7.75 -10.41 -18.74
C PHE A 535 -7.75 -8.87 -18.64
N LEU A 536 -7.57 -8.14 -19.74
CA LEU A 536 -7.63 -6.68 -19.74
C LEU A 536 -9.04 -6.16 -19.45
N ILE A 537 -10.08 -6.95 -19.76
CA ILE A 537 -11.48 -6.60 -19.50
C ILE A 537 -11.70 -6.38 -17.99
N PHE A 538 -11.09 -7.22 -17.15
CA PHE A 538 -11.16 -7.09 -15.69
C PHE A 538 -10.42 -5.85 -15.16
N ARG A 539 -9.51 -5.27 -15.94
CA ARG A 539 -8.80 -4.05 -15.54
C ARG A 539 -9.61 -2.78 -15.79
N LEU A 540 -10.69 -2.88 -16.56
CA LEU A 540 -11.61 -1.77 -16.76
C LEU A 540 -12.36 -1.49 -15.44
N PRO A 541 -12.29 -0.27 -14.89
CA PRO A 541 -12.75 0.02 -13.52
C PRO A 541 -14.25 -0.21 -13.27
N LEU A 542 -15.05 -0.28 -14.34
CA LEU A 542 -16.48 -0.58 -14.26
C LEU A 542 -16.74 -2.09 -14.30
N LEU A 543 -16.19 -2.79 -15.29
CA LEU A 543 -16.40 -4.23 -15.47
C LEU A 543 -15.65 -5.07 -14.42
N GLY A 544 -14.47 -4.62 -14.01
CA GLY A 544 -13.62 -5.33 -13.05
C GLY A 544 -14.30 -5.58 -11.72
N ARG A 545 -15.06 -4.62 -11.19
CA ARG A 545 -15.72 -4.77 -9.89
C ARG A 545 -16.83 -5.82 -9.92
N GLY A 546 -17.71 -5.75 -10.91
CA GLY A 546 -18.79 -6.72 -11.09
C GLY A 546 -18.35 -8.11 -11.56
N LEU A 547 -17.13 -8.26 -12.08
CA LEU A 547 -16.62 -9.58 -12.46
C LEU A 547 -15.83 -10.26 -11.33
N VAL A 548 -15.15 -9.47 -10.50
CA VAL A 548 -14.27 -9.97 -9.45
C VAL A 548 -14.99 -10.14 -8.11
N ARG A 549 -16.03 -9.34 -7.82
CA ARG A 549 -16.77 -9.33 -6.52
C ARG A 549 -15.92 -9.07 -5.26
N ALA A 550 -14.61 -8.85 -5.42
CA ALA A 550 -13.70 -8.58 -4.32
C ALA A 550 -13.69 -7.08 -4.01
N LEU A 551 -13.92 -6.74 -2.74
CA LEU A 551 -13.89 -5.35 -2.30
C LEU A 551 -12.46 -4.82 -2.28
N PRO A 552 -12.24 -3.56 -2.70
CA PRO A 552 -10.91 -3.04 -2.91
C PRO A 552 -10.14 -2.82 -1.59
N THR A 553 -9.09 -3.61 -1.40
CA THR A 553 -8.07 -3.43 -0.36
C THR A 553 -6.79 -2.82 -0.95
N ALA A 554 -5.98 -2.18 -0.12
CA ALA A 554 -4.75 -1.52 -0.51
C ALA A 554 -3.87 -1.31 0.73
N TYR A 555 -2.63 -0.84 0.55
CA TYR A 555 -1.71 -0.64 1.66
C TYR A 555 -1.69 0.81 2.12
N ASP A 556 -1.61 1.03 3.43
CA ASP A 556 -1.30 2.33 3.99
C ASP A 556 0.20 2.59 4.08
N GLN A 557 0.61 3.73 4.65
CA GLN A 557 2.02 4.10 4.69
C GLN A 557 2.85 3.20 5.61
N SER A 558 2.22 2.53 6.57
CA SER A 558 2.87 1.49 7.40
C SER A 558 3.08 0.17 6.66
N GLY A 559 2.48 -0.01 5.49
CA GLY A 559 2.47 -1.29 4.80
C GLY A 559 1.39 -2.25 5.31
N ALA A 560 0.47 -1.78 6.15
CA ALA A 560 -0.66 -2.56 6.61
C ALA A 560 -1.75 -2.59 5.55
N LEU A 561 -2.39 -3.76 5.39
CA LEU A 561 -3.51 -3.93 4.47
C LEU A 561 -4.77 -3.28 5.05
N VAL A 562 -5.39 -2.39 4.30
CA VAL A 562 -6.56 -1.63 4.71
C VAL A 562 -7.56 -1.49 3.57
N GLN A 563 -8.80 -1.14 3.89
CA GLN A 563 -9.78 -0.75 2.88
C GLN A 563 -9.29 0.47 2.10
N LYS A 564 -9.36 0.39 0.76
CA LYS A 564 -9.03 1.52 -0.10
C LYS A 564 -10.02 2.67 0.12
N LEU A 565 -9.53 3.89 0.32
CA LEU A 565 -10.41 5.04 0.47
C LEU A 565 -11.18 5.30 -0.82
N THR A 566 -12.46 5.62 -0.68
CA THR A 566 -13.22 6.21 -1.79
C THR A 566 -12.68 7.60 -2.14
N SER A 567 -12.88 8.06 -3.38
CA SER A 567 -12.42 9.40 -3.81
C SER A 567 -12.98 10.53 -2.92
N ALA A 568 -14.20 10.37 -2.41
CA ALA A 568 -14.80 11.31 -1.45
C ALA A 568 -14.06 11.31 -0.11
N LEU A 569 -13.71 10.14 0.42
CA LEU A 569 -12.91 9.99 1.63
C LEU A 569 -11.50 10.56 1.45
N MET A 570 -10.85 10.32 0.30
CA MET A 570 -9.55 10.91 -0.01
C MET A 570 -9.61 12.45 -0.01
N LYS A 571 -10.65 13.06 -0.60
CA LYS A 571 -10.85 14.53 -0.57
C LYS A 571 -11.02 15.03 0.87
N ARG A 572 -11.79 14.31 1.70
CA ARG A 572 -11.95 14.66 3.13
C ARG A 572 -10.64 14.52 3.90
N LYS A 573 -9.89 13.44 3.67
CA LYS A 573 -8.56 13.22 4.26
C LYS A 573 -7.61 14.36 3.90
N LYS A 574 -7.52 14.70 2.61
CA LYS A 574 -6.71 15.83 2.13
C LYS A 574 -7.07 17.12 2.85
N LYS A 575 -8.36 17.44 2.98
CA LYS A 575 -8.84 18.62 3.72
C LYS A 575 -8.46 18.59 5.22
N LEU A 576 -8.47 17.41 5.85
CA LEU A 576 -8.03 17.25 7.24
C LEU A 576 -6.50 17.45 7.37
N ASP A 577 -5.73 16.90 6.45
CA ASP A 577 -4.28 17.05 6.39
C ASP A 577 -3.89 18.51 6.14
N ASP A 578 -4.57 19.19 5.21
CA ASP A 578 -4.34 20.62 4.91
C ASP A 578 -4.65 21.49 6.14
N ARG A 579 -5.75 21.19 6.85
CA ARG A 579 -6.09 21.87 8.13
C ARG A 579 -5.06 21.57 9.22
N ALA A 580 -4.54 20.35 9.30
CA ALA A 580 -3.51 19.98 10.26
C ALA A 580 -2.18 20.70 9.97
N ARG A 581 -1.80 20.80 8.69
CA ARG A 581 -0.63 21.56 8.21
C ARG A 581 -0.77 23.06 8.52
N ALA A 582 -1.93 23.65 8.21
CA ALA A 582 -2.20 25.05 8.51
C ALA A 582 -2.08 25.35 10.03
N LYS A 583 -2.66 24.49 10.88
CA LYS A 583 -2.53 24.61 12.34
C LYS A 583 -1.09 24.42 12.83
N ALA A 584 -0.32 23.50 12.24
CA ALA A 584 1.08 23.29 12.59
C ALA A 584 1.93 24.52 12.21
N GLN A 585 1.69 25.09 11.03
CA GLN A 585 2.33 26.32 10.57
C GLN A 585 1.97 27.51 11.47
N GLU A 586 0.70 27.66 11.85
CA GLU A 586 0.26 28.70 12.79
C GLU A 586 0.96 28.56 14.15
N ARG A 587 1.06 27.34 14.68
CA ARG A 587 1.81 27.07 15.93
C ARG A 587 3.29 27.42 15.79
N HIS A 588 3.89 27.13 14.64
CA HIS A 588 5.28 27.47 14.37
C HIS A 588 5.49 28.99 14.32
N ILE A 589 4.63 29.72 13.61
CA ILE A 589 4.63 31.19 13.55
C ILE A 589 4.46 31.79 14.95
N ARG A 590 3.50 31.29 15.75
CA ARG A 590 3.31 31.75 17.14
C ARG A 590 4.55 31.51 18.01
N LYS A 591 5.23 30.37 17.86
CA LYS A 591 6.49 30.09 18.56
C LYS A 591 7.60 31.07 18.16
N LEU A 592 7.75 31.35 16.86
CA LEU A 592 8.73 32.33 16.36
C LEU A 592 8.43 33.75 16.86
N GLN A 593 7.16 34.16 16.87
CA GLN A 593 6.73 35.46 17.40
C GLN A 593 7.00 35.57 18.91
N ALA A 594 6.74 34.50 19.67
CA ALA A 594 7.05 34.45 21.09
C ALA A 594 8.56 34.51 21.36
N ALA A 595 9.37 33.81 20.55
CA ALA A 595 10.83 33.88 20.62
C ALA A 595 11.35 35.29 20.33
N ARG A 596 10.90 35.93 19.25
CA ARG A 596 11.23 37.33 18.92
C ARG A 596 10.82 38.31 20.02
N LYS A 597 9.65 38.11 20.66
CA LYS A 597 9.22 38.95 21.79
C LYS A 597 10.13 38.78 23.00
N ARG A 598 10.65 37.56 23.25
CA ARG A 598 11.66 37.31 24.30
C ARG A 598 12.98 37.98 23.97
N GLU A 599 13.45 37.87 22.73
CA GLU A 599 14.68 38.56 22.28
C GLU A 599 14.58 40.08 22.44
N ARG A 600 13.45 40.68 22.03
CA ARG A 600 13.20 42.12 22.22
C ARG A 600 13.19 42.52 23.69
N LYS A 601 12.59 41.71 24.57
CA LYS A 601 12.61 41.96 26.02
C LYS A 601 14.03 41.89 26.58
N VAL A 602 14.81 40.89 26.18
CA VAL A 602 16.21 40.76 26.60
C VAL A 602 17.04 41.93 26.08
N ALA A 603 16.86 42.35 24.83
CA ALA A 603 17.52 43.52 24.26
C ALA A 603 17.18 44.79 25.05
N ALA A 604 15.89 45.05 25.30
CA ALA A 604 15.45 46.18 26.10
C ALA A 604 15.99 46.15 27.54
N SER A 605 16.06 44.98 28.18
CA SER A 605 16.68 44.83 29.51
C SER A 605 18.20 45.08 29.48
N ARG A 606 18.88 44.69 28.39
CA ARG A 606 20.32 44.97 28.20
C ARG A 606 20.56 46.47 27.98
N GLU A 607 19.73 47.13 27.17
CA GLU A 607 19.78 48.58 26.95
C GLU A 607 19.50 49.37 28.22
N ALA A 608 18.45 49.02 28.97
CA ALA A 608 18.14 49.63 30.26
C ALA A 608 19.27 49.41 31.29
N GLY A 609 19.87 48.22 31.29
CA GLY A 609 21.04 47.91 32.11
C GLY A 609 22.27 48.75 31.74
N ALA A 610 22.52 48.95 30.43
CA ALA A 610 23.60 49.80 29.94
C ALA A 610 23.38 51.27 30.29
N ALA A 611 22.17 51.79 30.09
CA ALA A 611 21.80 53.15 30.45
C ALA A 611 21.96 53.41 31.96
N ARG A 612 21.56 52.46 32.82
CA ARG A 612 21.74 52.56 34.28
C ARG A 612 23.22 52.58 34.68
N ARG A 613 24.08 51.81 34.01
CA ARG A 613 25.54 51.85 34.23
C ARG A 613 26.12 53.20 33.82
N ALA A 614 25.78 53.71 32.65
CA ALA A 614 26.23 55.02 32.18
C ALA A 614 25.81 56.16 33.15
N ALA A 615 24.58 56.10 33.67
CA ALA A 615 24.11 57.06 34.68
C ALA A 615 24.93 56.97 35.98
N LEU A 616 25.20 55.77 36.49
CA LEU A 616 26.04 55.57 37.68
C LEU A 616 27.48 56.07 37.46
N ASP A 617 28.05 55.83 36.29
CA ASP A 617 29.38 56.31 35.93
C ASP A 617 29.43 57.85 35.87
N SER A 618 28.38 58.49 35.35
CA SER A 618 28.26 59.96 35.33
C SER A 618 28.13 60.55 36.73
N LEU A 619 27.37 59.90 37.62
CA LEU A 619 27.23 60.30 39.02
C LEU A 619 28.56 60.15 39.76
N ALA A 620 29.28 59.05 39.51
CA ALA A 620 30.61 58.82 40.07
C ALA A 620 31.63 59.85 39.57
N ALA A 621 31.58 60.23 38.29
CA ALA A 621 32.41 61.28 37.72
C ALA A 621 32.09 62.66 38.31
N ALA A 622 30.80 63.00 38.48
CA ALA A 622 30.37 64.23 39.13
C ALA A 622 30.83 64.29 40.59
N LYS A 623 30.70 63.18 41.33
CA LYS A 623 31.18 63.07 42.71
C LYS A 623 32.70 63.29 42.82
N ARG A 624 33.50 62.83 41.83
CA ARG A 624 34.94 63.12 41.78
C ARG A 624 35.25 64.59 41.51
N ARG A 625 34.40 65.32 40.77
CA ARG A 625 34.57 66.76 40.50
C ARG A 625 34.14 67.65 41.66
N ALA A 626 33.17 67.21 42.47
CA ALA A 626 32.62 67.98 43.59
C ALA A 626 33.45 67.89 44.87
N VAL A 627 34.54 67.12 44.90
CA VAL A 627 35.51 67.18 46.00
C VAL A 627 36.33 68.46 45.78
N PRO A 628 36.13 69.53 46.57
CA PRO A 628 36.90 70.75 46.41
C PRO A 628 38.38 70.43 46.58
N ALA A 629 39.21 70.98 45.71
CA ALA A 629 40.65 71.07 45.91
C ALA A 629 40.94 71.99 47.10
N GLY A 630 40.63 71.48 48.30
CA GLY A 630 40.78 72.17 49.57
C GLY A 630 41.77 71.42 50.44
N SER A 631 42.90 72.07 50.67
CA SER A 631 43.90 71.76 51.70
C SER A 631 44.78 70.52 51.43
N THR A 632 45.81 70.74 50.61
CA THR A 632 47.13 70.18 50.85
C THR A 632 47.64 70.63 52.22
N ALA A 633 47.44 69.80 53.25
CA ALA A 633 48.21 69.90 54.48
C ALA A 633 48.34 68.53 55.15
N GLY A 634 49.53 67.94 55.00
CA GLY A 634 50.16 67.13 56.05
C GLY A 634 49.83 65.64 56.09
N GLY A 635 50.88 64.82 56.07
CA GLY A 635 50.85 63.50 56.71
C GLY A 635 51.18 62.32 55.82
N ALA A 636 52.44 62.21 55.41
CA ALA A 636 53.00 60.95 54.95
C ALA A 636 52.91 59.88 56.05
N VAL A 637 52.11 58.84 55.85
CA VAL A 637 52.25 57.58 56.62
C VAL A 637 52.24 56.41 55.64
N ARG A 638 53.45 56.00 55.30
CA ARG A 638 53.82 54.77 54.61
C ARG A 638 53.44 53.57 55.48
N LYS A 639 52.33 52.89 55.19
CA LYS A 639 51.99 51.62 55.85
C LYS A 639 52.31 50.43 54.94
N ARG A 640 53.45 49.82 55.23
CA ARG A 640 53.90 48.50 54.80
C ARG A 640 52.97 47.44 55.40
N ARG A 641 52.37 46.59 54.58
CA ARG A 641 51.88 45.22 54.88
C ARG A 641 51.88 44.49 53.53
N GLY A 642 52.55 43.36 53.31
CA GLY A 642 52.92 42.28 54.21
C GLY A 642 51.78 41.28 54.24
N GLY A 643 51.88 40.23 53.40
CA GLY A 643 50.89 39.16 53.22
C GLY A 643 50.74 38.80 51.76
#